data_AF-A0A4Q2DAR2-F1
#
_entry.id   AF-A0A4Q2DAR2-F1
#
_cell.length_a   1.000
_cell.length_b   1.000
_cell.length_c   1.000
_cell.angle_alpha   90.00
_cell.angle_beta   90.00
_cell.angle_gamma   90.00
#
_symmetry.space_group_name_H-M   'P 1'
#
loop_
_entity.id
_entity.type
_entity.pdbx_description
1 polymer ?
#
loop_
_entity_poly.entity_id
_entity_poly.type
_entity_poly.pdbx_seq_one_letter_code
_entity_poly.pdbx_strand_id
1 'polypeptide(L)'
;MPVSEVIERAKKGNLPFVKRLSELAKENFSLDKLDVFIAHIATIDRARVPTNLKQADAGWMSFLALADLRRWILLNPPLRNQTVKRIKSVLRSIEYWAHWSIRSYPESYVDGKFVPEMKTDSQVTACLNTARVFYELMVVDDELFEAMKESKDTLNLALIWWTTTSNNEPPIIACQIASFDKDFSRGDLLTEAFFELAVQNPKGIAQALLSNRVCDVDLFTKRTIQRMRMALKLEYVNDPTYIKPGAKIENRFIQCVVDATNNVLSADPRIARSFIDARAPGIFMGVLSEFSKRMVKEYERRARLVDKSSLERMAKVVLRPAECIVTWATCISSPLFFTILDVLDNGLVEMLGNCVSMKLKSVKLEHSDSLPILLRTFNRVWSAYPKVLPTLFREYSKYLHTAALKHGYTAELTDSIMPVYLGMKNHSQYLKQKHRVDVCDHLNHYEVRDQTLKVRLPPKTNMRSFQLSIILYKYEIRAPLQGLGAGVQSGGKQVAIMDMTSPLEMKFEMLDEFIKSSSSLIPKYKKKRYNDLIARFRDSQTTLEDDDGSAESRFSDSRLMDGIFRFGELNAHLLVLFRRSRERGLSGLNPHQKNELNQLISDGFLNHDPKKAKSDFDVECSLVYFSPFIDTQPFKTWTRAKYPIG
;
A
#
# COMPACT_ATOMS: atom_id res chain seq x y z
N MET A 1 -48.07 1.80 32.93
CA MET A 1 -47.29 0.68 33.49
C MET A 1 -46.03 1.24 34.14
N PRO A 2 -45.77 0.96 35.43
CA PRO A 2 -44.57 1.42 36.12
C PRO A 2 -43.28 0.95 35.42
N VAL A 3 -42.22 1.76 35.45
CA VAL A 3 -40.91 1.43 34.83
C VAL A 3 -40.33 0.15 35.44
N SER A 4 -40.50 -0.05 36.74
CA SER A 4 -40.07 -1.27 37.45
C SER A 4 -40.71 -2.54 36.88
N GLU A 5 -42.00 -2.49 36.57
CA GLU A 5 -42.71 -3.62 35.95
C GLU A 5 -42.19 -3.91 34.54
N VAL A 6 -41.87 -2.87 33.75
CA VAL A 6 -41.26 -3.04 32.42
C VAL A 6 -39.89 -3.70 32.54
N ILE A 7 -39.05 -3.27 33.49
CA ILE A 7 -37.73 -3.86 33.76
C ILE A 7 -37.85 -5.33 34.13
N GLU A 8 -38.73 -5.69 35.08
CA GLU A 8 -38.89 -7.08 35.53
C GLU A 8 -39.41 -7.99 34.42
N ARG A 9 -40.34 -7.52 33.59
CA ARG A 9 -40.82 -8.29 32.44
C ARG A 9 -39.77 -8.40 31.33
N ALA A 10 -38.96 -7.35 31.13
CA ALA A 10 -37.85 -7.37 30.18
C ALA A 10 -36.73 -8.33 30.63
N LYS A 11 -36.39 -8.40 31.92
CA LYS A 11 -35.43 -9.38 32.49
C LYS A 11 -35.82 -10.83 32.18
N LYS A 12 -37.13 -11.12 32.11
CA LYS A 12 -37.66 -12.44 31.74
C LYS A 12 -37.62 -12.73 30.24
N GLY A 13 -37.06 -11.83 29.42
CA GLY A 13 -36.95 -12.00 27.96
C GLY A 13 -38.23 -11.73 27.18
N ASN A 14 -39.21 -11.01 27.76
CA ASN A 14 -40.46 -10.71 27.06
C ASN A 14 -40.26 -9.54 26.06
N LEU A 15 -40.26 -9.86 24.76
CA LEU A 15 -39.84 -8.97 23.67
C LEU A 15 -40.54 -7.61 23.61
N PRO A 16 -41.89 -7.51 23.71
CA PRO A 16 -42.57 -6.22 23.86
C PRO A 16 -41.99 -5.33 24.96
N PHE A 17 -41.59 -5.91 26.10
CA PHE A 17 -41.01 -5.17 27.22
C PHE A 17 -39.54 -4.83 27.00
N VAL A 18 -38.76 -5.69 26.33
CA VAL A 18 -37.39 -5.35 25.90
C VAL A 18 -37.42 -4.14 24.94
N LYS A 19 -38.31 -4.16 23.95
CA LYS A 19 -38.50 -3.02 23.03
C LYS A 19 -38.94 -1.76 23.77
N ARG A 20 -39.94 -1.87 24.67
CA ARG A 20 -40.40 -0.73 25.47
C ARG A 20 -39.29 -0.19 26.38
N LEU A 21 -38.46 -1.07 26.94
CA LEU A 21 -37.32 -0.68 27.76
C LEU A 21 -36.29 0.12 26.94
N SER A 22 -36.04 -0.26 25.69
CA SER A 22 -35.17 0.49 24.77
C SER A 22 -35.70 1.90 24.52
N GLU A 23 -37.01 2.08 24.34
CA GLU A 23 -37.61 3.42 24.19
C GLU A 23 -37.49 4.24 25.48
N LEU A 24 -37.75 3.63 26.64
CA LEU A 24 -37.60 4.31 27.94
C LEU A 24 -36.14 4.71 28.23
N ALA A 25 -35.16 3.92 27.76
CA ALA A 25 -33.74 4.25 27.92
C ALA A 25 -33.34 5.51 27.12
N LYS A 26 -34.03 5.80 26.01
CA LYS A 26 -33.82 7.06 25.24
C LYS A 26 -34.29 8.30 25.99
N GLU A 27 -35.30 8.15 26.86
CA GLU A 27 -35.89 9.25 27.64
C GLU A 27 -35.19 9.42 28.99
N ASN A 28 -34.90 8.32 29.68
CA ASN A 28 -34.33 8.32 31.03
C ASN A 28 -33.41 7.10 31.19
N PHE A 29 -32.15 7.23 30.77
CA PHE A 29 -31.17 6.16 30.87
C PHE A 29 -30.79 5.89 32.33
N SER A 30 -30.67 4.61 32.69
CA SER A 30 -30.09 4.21 33.97
C SER A 30 -29.32 2.89 33.81
N LEU A 31 -28.38 2.68 34.72
CA LEU A 31 -27.53 1.50 34.76
C LEU A 31 -28.32 0.19 34.91
N ASP A 32 -29.42 0.20 35.67
CA ASP A 32 -30.30 -0.97 35.78
C ASP A 32 -30.94 -1.37 34.45
N LYS A 33 -31.28 -0.39 33.59
CA LYS A 33 -31.83 -0.68 32.25
C LYS A 33 -30.76 -1.29 31.35
N LEU A 34 -29.53 -0.75 31.43
CA LEU A 34 -28.38 -1.29 30.72
C LEU A 34 -28.10 -2.74 31.12
N ASP A 35 -28.16 -3.06 32.42
CA ASP A 35 -27.90 -4.41 32.92
C ASP A 35 -28.89 -5.45 32.39
N VAL A 36 -30.14 -5.06 32.11
CA VAL A 36 -31.09 -5.96 31.44
C VAL A 36 -30.60 -6.31 30.03
N PHE A 37 -30.16 -5.33 29.24
CA PHE A 37 -29.65 -5.58 27.89
C PHE A 37 -28.37 -6.42 27.93
N ILE A 38 -27.46 -6.09 28.85
CA ILE A 38 -26.20 -6.82 29.04
C ILE A 38 -26.46 -8.26 29.45
N ALA A 39 -27.41 -8.51 30.36
CA ALA A 39 -27.76 -9.86 30.77
C ALA A 39 -28.21 -10.71 29.57
N HIS A 40 -29.11 -10.20 28.73
CA HIS A 40 -29.54 -10.90 27.52
C HIS A 40 -28.38 -11.17 26.55
N ILE A 41 -27.51 -10.19 26.34
CA ILE A 41 -26.33 -10.31 25.46
C ILE A 41 -25.34 -11.34 26.01
N ALA A 42 -25.08 -11.34 27.31
CA ALA A 42 -24.08 -12.19 27.97
C ALA A 42 -24.53 -13.65 28.15
N THR A 43 -25.81 -13.96 27.98
CA THR A 43 -26.34 -15.32 28.24
C THR A 43 -25.86 -16.41 27.28
N ILE A 44 -25.10 -16.09 26.23
CA ILE A 44 -24.65 -17.07 25.24
C ILE A 44 -23.15 -17.32 25.35
N ASP A 45 -22.82 -18.59 25.63
CA ASP A 45 -21.48 -19.13 25.49
C ASP A 45 -21.16 -19.31 23.98
N ARG A 46 -20.01 -18.80 23.53
CA ARG A 46 -19.59 -18.75 22.11
C ARG A 46 -19.67 -20.11 21.39
N ALA A 47 -19.64 -21.20 22.14
CA ALA A 47 -19.66 -22.56 21.61
C ALA A 47 -21.04 -23.07 21.16
N ARG A 48 -22.15 -22.35 21.39
CA ARG A 48 -23.49 -22.88 21.11
C ARG A 48 -24.40 -21.88 20.40
N VAL A 49 -24.95 -22.32 19.27
CA VAL A 49 -26.14 -21.71 18.66
C VAL A 49 -27.23 -21.58 19.73
N PRO A 50 -27.92 -20.44 19.86
CA PRO A 50 -28.97 -20.29 20.86
C PRO A 50 -30.05 -21.34 20.61
N THR A 51 -30.21 -22.27 21.55
CA THR A 51 -31.21 -23.36 21.46
C THR A 51 -32.63 -22.86 21.75
N ASN A 52 -32.75 -21.72 22.43
CA ASN A 52 -34.03 -21.09 22.78
C ASN A 52 -34.25 -19.84 21.92
N LEU A 53 -35.20 -19.90 20.99
CA LEU A 53 -35.57 -18.78 20.11
C LEU A 53 -35.98 -17.52 20.88
N LYS A 54 -36.68 -17.63 22.02
CA LYS A 54 -37.06 -16.46 22.81
C LYS A 54 -35.85 -15.73 23.40
N GLN A 55 -34.85 -16.49 23.82
CA GLN A 55 -33.58 -15.95 24.30
C GLN A 55 -32.77 -15.35 23.15
N ALA A 56 -32.80 -16.01 21.98
CA ALA A 56 -32.21 -15.50 20.75
C ALA A 56 -32.75 -14.10 20.40
N ASP A 57 -34.08 -13.96 20.38
CA ASP A 57 -34.76 -12.72 20.07
C ASP A 57 -34.50 -11.63 21.12
N ALA A 58 -34.48 -11.99 22.41
CA ALA A 58 -34.22 -11.04 23.49
C ALA A 58 -32.78 -10.51 23.45
N GLY A 59 -31.80 -11.37 23.18
CA GLY A 59 -30.41 -11.00 23.00
C GLY A 59 -30.18 -10.15 21.75
N TRP A 60 -30.80 -10.51 20.62
CA TRP A 60 -30.76 -9.69 19.40
C TRP A 60 -31.37 -8.30 19.61
N MET A 61 -32.56 -8.21 20.21
CA MET A 61 -33.20 -6.93 20.50
C MET A 61 -32.37 -6.08 21.48
N SER A 62 -31.73 -6.71 22.46
CA SER A 62 -30.84 -6.04 23.41
C SER A 62 -29.56 -5.55 22.74
N PHE A 63 -28.99 -6.32 21.82
CA PHE A 63 -27.87 -5.90 20.98
C PHE A 63 -28.26 -4.68 20.13
N LEU A 64 -29.42 -4.70 19.47
CA LEU A 64 -29.90 -3.57 18.67
C LEU A 64 -30.12 -2.31 19.51
N ALA A 65 -30.56 -2.44 20.76
CA ALA A 65 -30.74 -1.29 21.66
C ALA A 65 -29.41 -0.53 21.89
N LEU A 66 -28.25 -1.20 21.81
CA LEU A 66 -26.95 -0.54 21.94
C LEU A 66 -26.63 0.46 20.81
N ALA A 67 -27.38 0.42 19.71
CA ALA A 67 -27.28 1.42 18.63
C ALA A 67 -27.71 2.83 19.06
N ASP A 68 -28.26 3.00 20.27
CA ASP A 68 -28.61 4.30 20.85
C ASP A 68 -27.72 4.65 22.06
N LEU A 69 -26.69 3.85 22.37
CA LEU A 69 -25.85 4.01 23.56
C LEU A 69 -25.21 5.39 23.66
N ARG A 70 -24.69 5.91 22.56
CA ARG A 70 -24.10 7.26 22.49
C ARG A 70 -25.10 8.32 22.95
N ARG A 71 -26.34 8.25 22.47
CA ARG A 71 -27.41 9.16 22.87
C ARG A 71 -27.71 9.03 24.35
N TRP A 72 -27.79 7.81 24.88
CA TRP A 72 -28.04 7.58 26.30
C TRP A 72 -26.97 8.23 27.19
N ILE A 73 -25.69 8.10 26.82
CA ILE A 73 -24.55 8.68 27.53
C ILE A 73 -24.52 10.20 27.40
N LEU A 74 -24.78 10.76 26.21
CA LEU A 74 -24.83 12.22 26.00
C LEU A 74 -25.90 12.88 26.88
N LEU A 75 -27.04 12.21 27.06
CA LEU A 75 -28.10 12.68 27.94
C LEU A 75 -27.80 12.45 29.43
N ASN A 76 -26.83 11.58 29.77
CA ASN A 76 -26.50 11.21 31.14
C ASN A 76 -24.97 11.11 31.37
N PRO A 77 -24.21 12.21 31.21
CA PRO A 77 -22.74 12.17 31.28
C PRO A 77 -22.14 11.53 32.54
N PRO A 78 -22.70 11.69 33.76
CA PRO A 78 -22.14 11.07 34.97
C PRO A 78 -22.09 9.54 34.92
N LEU A 79 -22.91 8.90 34.09
CA LEU A 79 -22.96 7.43 33.96
C LEU A 79 -21.98 6.88 32.91
N ARG A 80 -21.24 7.74 32.17
CA ARG A 80 -20.36 7.33 31.06
C ARG A 80 -19.37 6.24 31.46
N ASN A 81 -18.55 6.49 32.47
CA ASN A 81 -17.47 5.57 32.86
C ASN A 81 -18.00 4.19 33.31
N GLN A 82 -19.11 4.19 34.06
CA GLN A 82 -19.73 2.93 34.51
C GLN A 82 -20.35 2.17 33.34
N THR A 83 -20.94 2.88 32.38
CA THR A 83 -21.50 2.31 31.15
C THR A 83 -20.41 1.69 30.30
N VAL A 84 -19.32 2.43 30.03
CA VAL A 84 -18.15 1.96 29.26
C VAL A 84 -17.56 0.71 29.88
N LYS A 85 -17.32 0.71 31.19
CA LYS A 85 -16.80 -0.45 31.93
C LYS A 85 -17.69 -1.69 31.75
N ARG A 86 -19.02 -1.53 31.84
CA ARG A 86 -19.97 -2.63 31.68
C ARG A 86 -20.02 -3.16 30.25
N ILE A 87 -20.07 -2.28 29.25
CA ILE A 87 -20.03 -2.68 27.83
C ILE A 87 -18.72 -3.40 27.50
N LYS A 88 -17.59 -2.86 27.94
CA LYS A 88 -16.27 -3.47 27.73
C LYS A 88 -16.20 -4.88 28.31
N SER A 89 -16.81 -5.11 29.48
CA SER A 89 -16.84 -6.43 30.12
C SER A 89 -17.59 -7.50 29.32
N VAL A 90 -18.50 -7.10 28.42
CA VAL A 90 -19.29 -8.01 27.57
C VAL A 90 -19.02 -7.83 26.07
N LEU A 91 -17.94 -7.13 25.69
CA LEU A 91 -17.61 -6.85 24.30
C LEU A 91 -17.54 -8.13 23.45
N ARG A 92 -16.96 -9.21 24.01
CA ARG A 92 -16.89 -10.51 23.34
C ARG A 92 -18.24 -11.12 23.00
N SER A 93 -19.26 -10.87 23.83
CA SER A 93 -20.63 -11.33 23.59
C SER A 93 -21.32 -10.43 22.55
N ILE A 94 -21.07 -9.12 22.58
CA ILE A 94 -21.54 -8.18 21.55
C ILE A 94 -21.03 -8.59 20.16
N GLU A 95 -19.75 -8.94 20.05
CA GLU A 95 -19.13 -9.46 18.82
C GLU A 95 -19.79 -10.76 18.35
N TYR A 96 -20.07 -11.68 19.27
CA TYR A 96 -20.78 -12.91 18.96
C TYR A 96 -22.16 -12.63 18.35
N TRP A 97 -22.95 -11.71 18.93
CA TRP A 97 -24.26 -11.35 18.39
C TRP A 97 -24.19 -10.71 17.02
N ALA A 98 -23.17 -9.88 16.78
CA ALA A 98 -22.93 -9.33 15.46
C ALA A 98 -22.66 -10.43 14.43
N HIS A 99 -21.72 -11.35 14.72
CA HIS A 99 -21.43 -12.50 13.86
C HIS A 99 -22.65 -13.40 13.63
N TRP A 100 -23.40 -13.71 14.69
CA TRP A 100 -24.60 -14.53 14.62
C TRP A 100 -25.66 -13.91 13.71
N SER A 101 -25.92 -12.61 13.87
CA SER A 101 -26.96 -11.90 13.11
C SER A 101 -26.69 -11.83 11.62
N ILE A 102 -25.42 -11.73 11.21
CA ILE A 102 -25.00 -11.73 9.80
C ILE A 102 -24.59 -13.12 9.30
N ARG A 103 -24.78 -14.15 10.14
CA ARG A 103 -24.46 -15.56 9.86
C ARG A 103 -23.00 -15.80 9.46
N SER A 104 -22.05 -15.12 10.10
CA SER A 104 -20.62 -15.23 9.82
C SER A 104 -19.84 -16.07 10.85
N TYR A 105 -20.50 -17.09 11.42
CA TYR A 105 -19.88 -18.08 12.31
C TYR A 105 -19.05 -19.12 11.50
N PRO A 106 -18.03 -19.76 12.09
CA PRO A 106 -17.10 -20.65 11.37
C PRO A 106 -17.75 -21.73 10.49
N GLU A 107 -18.91 -22.24 10.88
CA GLU A 107 -19.66 -23.26 10.14
C GLU A 107 -20.26 -22.74 8.82
N SER A 108 -20.40 -21.43 8.65
CA SER A 108 -20.89 -20.82 7.41
C SER A 108 -19.81 -20.60 6.36
N TYR A 109 -18.56 -20.97 6.64
CA TYR A 109 -17.43 -20.85 5.73
C TYR A 109 -17.42 -22.04 4.78
N VAL A 110 -17.64 -21.79 3.50
CA VAL A 110 -17.54 -22.82 2.45
C VAL A 110 -16.08 -22.85 2.00
N ASP A 111 -15.43 -24.02 2.09
CA ASP A 111 -14.00 -24.19 1.80
C ASP A 111 -13.09 -23.23 2.58
N GLY A 112 -13.48 -22.90 3.82
CA GLY A 112 -12.76 -21.95 4.67
C GLY A 112 -12.89 -20.48 4.23
N LYS A 113 -13.77 -20.18 3.27
CA LYS A 113 -14.07 -18.82 2.83
C LYS A 113 -15.49 -18.43 3.21
N PHE A 114 -15.63 -17.28 3.86
CA PHE A 114 -16.93 -16.65 4.05
C PHE A 114 -17.37 -16.04 2.71
N VAL A 115 -18.56 -16.38 2.21
CA VAL A 115 -19.13 -15.76 1.01
C VAL A 115 -20.04 -14.62 1.45
N PRO A 116 -19.62 -13.35 1.27
CA PRO A 116 -20.32 -12.21 1.85
C PRO A 116 -21.45 -11.75 0.91
N GLU A 117 -22.35 -12.65 0.51
CA GLU A 117 -23.53 -12.30 -0.30
C GLU A 117 -24.81 -12.38 0.54
N MET A 118 -25.44 -11.23 0.75
CA MET A 118 -26.73 -11.12 1.42
C MET A 118 -27.83 -11.30 0.38
N LYS A 119 -28.64 -12.35 0.55
CA LYS A 119 -29.70 -12.74 -0.38
C LYS A 119 -31.05 -12.13 -0.01
N THR A 120 -31.21 -11.66 1.22
CA THR A 120 -32.47 -11.12 1.73
C THR A 120 -32.29 -9.73 2.33
N ASP A 121 -33.33 -8.91 2.27
CA ASP A 121 -33.35 -7.58 2.90
C ASP A 121 -33.14 -7.66 4.42
N SER A 122 -33.57 -8.75 5.04
CA SER A 122 -33.33 -9.00 6.47
C SER A 122 -31.84 -9.17 6.79
N GLN A 123 -31.08 -9.84 5.93
CA GLN A 123 -29.63 -10.00 6.09
C GLN A 123 -28.89 -8.68 5.88
N VAL A 124 -29.31 -7.89 4.88
CA VAL A 124 -28.79 -6.54 4.66
C VAL A 124 -29.06 -5.67 5.89
N THR A 125 -30.28 -5.70 6.40
CA THR A 125 -30.70 -4.95 7.60
C THR A 125 -29.90 -5.36 8.83
N ALA A 126 -29.69 -6.66 9.04
CA ALA A 126 -28.84 -7.16 10.13
C ALA A 126 -27.41 -6.63 10.01
N CYS A 127 -26.81 -6.70 8.82
CA CYS A 127 -25.46 -6.19 8.55
C CYS A 127 -25.32 -4.70 8.90
N LEU A 128 -26.26 -3.87 8.45
CA LEU A 128 -26.27 -2.44 8.77
C LEU A 128 -26.41 -2.18 10.27
N ASN A 129 -27.32 -2.89 10.93
CA ASN A 129 -27.54 -2.73 12.36
C ASN A 129 -26.28 -3.12 13.15
N THR A 130 -25.55 -4.16 12.73
CA THR A 130 -24.27 -4.49 13.38
C THR A 130 -23.25 -3.39 13.22
N ALA A 131 -23.08 -2.83 12.02
CA ALA A 131 -22.16 -1.72 11.81
C ALA A 131 -22.59 -0.47 12.57
N ARG A 132 -23.89 -0.18 12.66
CA ARG A 132 -24.43 0.92 13.45
C ARG A 132 -24.08 0.76 14.93
N VAL A 133 -24.36 -0.41 15.52
CA VAL A 133 -24.03 -0.68 16.93
C VAL A 133 -22.55 -0.43 17.14
N PHE A 134 -21.68 -1.03 16.33
CA PHE A 134 -20.23 -0.90 16.49
C PHE A 134 -19.74 0.54 16.29
N TYR A 135 -20.26 1.26 15.30
CA TYR A 135 -19.93 2.67 15.11
C TYR A 135 -20.28 3.51 16.34
N GLU A 136 -21.48 3.31 16.91
CA GLU A 136 -21.88 4.02 18.12
C GLU A 136 -20.99 3.66 19.31
N LEU A 137 -20.60 2.39 19.46
CA LEU A 137 -19.64 1.97 20.49
C LEU A 137 -18.27 2.64 20.33
N MET A 138 -17.75 2.74 19.10
CA MET A 138 -16.45 3.37 18.81
C MET A 138 -16.44 4.87 19.12
N VAL A 139 -17.55 5.57 18.90
CA VAL A 139 -17.63 7.03 19.12
C VAL A 139 -17.98 7.40 20.56
N VAL A 140 -18.43 6.43 21.38
CA VAL A 140 -18.81 6.66 22.78
C VAL A 140 -17.61 6.99 23.66
N ASP A 141 -16.50 6.25 23.55
CA ASP A 141 -15.36 6.36 24.45
C ASP A 141 -14.08 5.75 23.87
N ASP A 142 -12.95 6.42 24.10
CA ASP A 142 -11.65 5.97 23.59
C ASP A 142 -11.26 4.60 24.17
N GLU A 143 -11.52 4.32 25.46
CA GLU A 143 -11.15 3.04 26.07
C GLU A 143 -11.91 1.86 25.44
N LEU A 144 -13.17 2.09 25.07
CA LEU A 144 -13.97 1.10 24.37
C LEU A 144 -13.48 0.91 22.93
N PHE A 145 -13.13 2.01 22.25
CA PHE A 145 -12.59 1.95 20.91
C PHE A 145 -11.23 1.22 20.86
N GLU A 146 -10.33 1.47 21.82
CA GLU A 146 -9.07 0.74 21.97
C GLU A 146 -9.30 -0.76 22.11
N ALA A 147 -10.27 -1.17 22.94
CA ALA A 147 -10.61 -2.59 23.10
C ALA A 147 -11.15 -3.22 21.81
N MET A 148 -11.96 -2.46 21.05
CA MET A 148 -12.55 -2.90 19.79
C MET A 148 -11.50 -3.04 18.69
N LYS A 149 -10.62 -2.04 18.52
CA LYS A 149 -9.62 -2.06 17.44
C LYS A 149 -8.56 -3.16 17.63
N GLU A 150 -8.32 -3.62 18.85
CA GLU A 150 -7.43 -4.74 19.15
C GLU A 150 -8.09 -6.12 18.98
N SER A 151 -9.43 -6.17 18.96
CA SER A 151 -10.15 -7.42 18.85
C SER A 151 -10.15 -7.99 17.43
N LYS A 152 -9.70 -9.24 17.30
CA LYS A 152 -9.71 -9.97 16.02
C LYS A 152 -11.13 -10.13 15.46
N ASP A 153 -12.13 -10.34 16.31
CA ASP A 153 -13.52 -10.53 15.89
C ASP A 153 -14.09 -9.20 15.34
N THR A 154 -13.81 -8.09 15.99
CA THR A 154 -14.16 -6.75 15.49
C THR A 154 -13.51 -6.45 14.14
N LEU A 155 -12.21 -6.73 13.97
CA LEU A 155 -11.52 -6.54 12.69
C LEU A 155 -12.10 -7.43 11.58
N ASN A 156 -12.47 -8.67 11.91
CA ASN A 156 -13.16 -9.57 10.98
C ASN A 156 -14.54 -9.04 10.58
N LEU A 157 -15.33 -8.56 11.54
CA LEU A 157 -16.63 -7.90 11.26
C LEU A 157 -16.46 -6.70 10.33
N ALA A 158 -15.43 -5.88 10.54
CA ALA A 158 -15.13 -4.75 9.66
C ALA A 158 -14.90 -5.19 8.21
N LEU A 159 -14.12 -6.25 8.00
CA LEU A 159 -13.91 -6.83 6.67
C LEU A 159 -15.19 -7.43 6.08
N ILE A 160 -16.05 -8.04 6.89
CA ILE A 160 -17.35 -8.54 6.45
C ILE A 160 -18.22 -7.36 5.98
N TRP A 161 -18.38 -6.31 6.79
CA TRP A 161 -19.13 -5.12 6.42
C TRP A 161 -18.63 -4.51 5.11
N TRP A 162 -17.31 -4.45 4.93
CA TRP A 162 -16.70 -3.91 3.74
C TRP A 162 -16.93 -4.74 2.49
N THR A 163 -16.82 -6.07 2.59
CA THR A 163 -16.87 -6.98 1.43
C THR A 163 -18.26 -7.52 1.11
N THR A 164 -19.22 -7.30 1.99
CA THR A 164 -20.62 -7.70 1.81
C THR A 164 -21.26 -7.04 0.59
N THR A 165 -22.06 -7.82 -0.15
CA THR A 165 -22.89 -7.34 -1.26
C THR A 165 -24.32 -7.83 -1.18
N SER A 166 -25.25 -7.05 -1.74
CA SER A 166 -26.61 -7.43 -2.08
C SER A 166 -26.78 -7.29 -3.60
N ASN A 167 -27.25 -8.32 -4.29
CA ASN A 167 -27.36 -8.34 -5.76
C ASN A 167 -26.04 -7.96 -6.47
N ASN A 168 -24.90 -8.50 -5.99
CA ASN A 168 -23.55 -8.19 -6.46
C ASN A 168 -23.07 -6.74 -6.31
N GLU A 169 -23.83 -5.86 -5.68
CA GLU A 169 -23.46 -4.48 -5.38
C GLU A 169 -23.22 -4.28 -3.88
N PRO A 170 -22.28 -3.41 -3.45
CA PRO A 170 -22.14 -3.06 -2.06
C PRO A 170 -23.47 -2.49 -1.52
N PRO A 171 -23.97 -2.95 -0.37
CA PRO A 171 -25.16 -2.36 0.22
C PRO A 171 -24.79 -0.94 0.63
N ILE A 172 -25.37 0.04 -0.06
CA ILE A 172 -25.20 1.46 0.28
C ILE A 172 -26.59 2.01 0.53
N ILE A 173 -26.81 2.41 1.78
CA ILE A 173 -28.08 2.96 2.22
C ILE A 173 -27.82 4.40 2.59
N ALA A 174 -27.49 5.19 1.58
CA ALA A 174 -27.70 6.62 1.68
C ALA A 174 -29.21 6.83 1.83
N CYS A 175 -29.67 7.19 3.02
CA CYS A 175 -30.98 7.79 3.28
C CYS A 175 -32.27 6.95 3.20
N GLN A 176 -32.26 5.62 2.99
CA GLN A 176 -33.55 4.88 2.98
C GLN A 176 -34.13 4.59 4.38
N ILE A 177 -33.35 4.72 5.46
CA ILE A 177 -33.89 4.65 6.82
C ILE A 177 -34.43 6.05 7.19
N ALA A 178 -35.47 6.48 6.49
CA ALA A 178 -36.13 7.78 6.65
C ALA A 178 -36.80 8.00 8.03
N SER A 179 -36.67 7.06 8.98
CA SER A 179 -37.59 6.98 10.13
C SER A 179 -36.98 7.20 11.52
N PHE A 180 -35.65 7.29 11.69
CA PHE A 180 -35.10 7.28 13.08
C PHE A 180 -34.13 8.39 13.46
N ASP A 181 -33.54 9.12 12.53
CA ASP A 181 -32.71 10.27 12.89
C ASP A 181 -32.91 11.41 11.89
N LYS A 182 -33.24 12.61 12.41
CA LYS A 182 -33.34 13.84 11.59
C LYS A 182 -31.96 14.34 11.14
N ASP A 183 -30.90 13.66 11.57
CA ASP A 183 -29.53 13.99 11.22
C ASP A 183 -29.17 13.33 9.87
N PHE A 184 -29.70 13.91 8.78
CA PHE A 184 -29.40 13.55 7.38
C PHE A 184 -27.92 13.68 7.00
N SER A 185 -27.06 14.07 7.96
CA SER A 185 -25.62 14.22 7.80
C SER A 185 -24.84 12.90 7.87
N ARG A 186 -25.44 11.83 8.40
CA ARG A 186 -24.75 10.55 8.59
C ARG A 186 -24.60 9.81 7.26
N GLY A 187 -23.35 9.47 6.91
CA GLY A 187 -23.01 8.74 5.69
C GLY A 187 -23.38 7.25 5.76
N ASP A 188 -22.81 6.48 4.83
CA ASP A 188 -22.95 5.01 4.84
C ASP A 188 -22.23 4.41 6.07
N LEU A 189 -23.00 3.97 7.07
CA LEU A 189 -22.47 3.48 8.34
C LEU A 189 -21.53 2.27 8.20
N LEU A 190 -21.73 1.41 7.19
CA LEU A 190 -20.81 0.31 6.90
C LEU A 190 -19.42 0.85 6.50
N THR A 191 -19.41 1.84 5.59
CA THR A 191 -18.18 2.48 5.13
C THR A 191 -17.53 3.29 6.24
N GLU A 192 -18.31 4.03 7.06
CA GLU A 192 -17.78 4.80 8.19
C GLU A 192 -17.19 3.91 9.28
N ALA A 193 -17.89 2.84 9.69
CA ALA A 193 -17.37 1.92 10.71
C ALA A 193 -16.07 1.24 10.27
N PHE A 194 -15.97 0.82 9.00
CA PHE A 194 -14.72 0.29 8.47
C PHE A 194 -13.63 1.36 8.41
N PHE A 195 -13.95 2.56 7.96
CA PHE A 195 -13.01 3.68 7.88
C PHE A 195 -12.37 3.98 9.23
N GLU A 196 -13.16 4.10 10.31
CA GLU A 196 -12.62 4.37 11.65
C GLU A 196 -11.62 3.29 12.09
N LEU A 197 -11.94 2.01 11.87
CA LEU A 197 -11.03 0.91 12.20
C LEU A 197 -9.79 0.86 11.30
N ALA A 198 -9.94 1.14 10.00
CA ALA A 198 -8.85 1.13 9.04
C ALA A 198 -7.85 2.27 9.29
N VAL A 199 -8.31 3.44 9.73
CA VAL A 199 -7.43 4.57 10.08
C VAL A 199 -6.69 4.30 11.40
N GLN A 200 -7.37 3.71 12.37
CA GLN A 200 -6.84 3.59 13.74
C GLN A 200 -6.05 2.30 13.98
N ASN A 201 -6.34 1.24 13.21
CA ASN A 201 -5.55 0.01 13.20
C ASN A 201 -5.36 -0.56 11.78
N PRO A 202 -4.66 0.17 10.88
CA PRO A 202 -4.44 -0.28 9.52
C PRO A 202 -3.62 -1.57 9.46
N LYS A 203 -2.67 -1.76 10.39
CA LYS A 203 -1.86 -2.98 10.48
C LYS A 203 -2.71 -4.20 10.84
N GLY A 204 -3.66 -4.07 11.77
CA GLY A 204 -4.58 -5.14 12.14
C GLY A 204 -5.48 -5.55 10.98
N ILE A 205 -6.03 -4.59 10.24
CA ILE A 205 -6.84 -4.86 9.02
C ILE A 205 -5.99 -5.53 7.94
N ALA A 206 -4.79 -5.02 7.67
CA ALA A 206 -3.88 -5.61 6.70
C ALA A 206 -3.48 -7.05 7.06
N GLN A 207 -3.19 -7.33 8.34
CA GLN A 207 -2.90 -8.67 8.83
C GLN A 207 -4.11 -9.61 8.69
N ALA A 208 -5.32 -9.12 9.01
CA ALA A 208 -6.54 -9.90 8.84
C ALA A 208 -6.79 -10.27 7.37
N LEU A 209 -6.59 -9.33 6.44
CA LEU A 209 -6.64 -9.56 4.98
C LEU A 209 -5.62 -10.60 4.52
N LEU A 210 -4.35 -10.43 4.88
CA LEU A 210 -3.26 -11.31 4.44
C LEU A 210 -3.36 -12.71 5.05
N SER A 211 -4.05 -12.85 6.18
CA SER A 211 -4.37 -14.15 6.77
C SER A 211 -5.52 -14.88 6.08
N ASN A 212 -6.20 -14.25 5.10
CA ASN A 212 -7.35 -14.77 4.38
C ASN A 212 -8.48 -15.28 5.30
N ARG A 213 -8.60 -14.73 6.51
CA ARG A 213 -9.58 -15.21 7.50
C ARG A 213 -11.01 -14.95 7.10
N VAL A 214 -11.28 -13.81 6.46
CA VAL A 214 -12.64 -13.39 6.06
C VAL A 214 -12.76 -13.37 4.54
N CYS A 215 -11.81 -12.70 3.89
CA CYS A 215 -11.73 -12.57 2.44
C CYS A 215 -10.27 -12.57 2.02
N ASP A 216 -10.01 -12.91 0.77
CA ASP A 216 -8.70 -12.70 0.16
C ASP A 216 -8.54 -11.26 -0.34
N VAL A 217 -7.29 -10.87 -0.59
CA VAL A 217 -6.93 -9.52 -1.04
C VAL A 217 -7.65 -9.14 -2.34
N ASP A 218 -7.80 -10.08 -3.27
CA ASP A 218 -8.45 -9.82 -4.56
C ASP A 218 -9.94 -9.53 -4.41
N LEU A 219 -10.64 -10.28 -3.55
CA LEU A 219 -12.03 -9.99 -3.22
C LEU A 219 -12.14 -8.62 -2.53
N PHE A 220 -11.28 -8.31 -1.57
CA PHE A 220 -11.26 -6.99 -0.92
C PHE A 220 -11.06 -5.87 -1.94
N THR A 221 -10.08 -5.99 -2.84
CA THR A 221 -9.83 -5.01 -3.91
C THR A 221 -11.04 -4.86 -4.83
N LYS A 222 -11.61 -5.98 -5.30
CA LYS A 222 -12.83 -5.97 -6.14
C LYS A 222 -13.97 -5.22 -5.46
N ARG A 223 -14.25 -5.51 -4.19
CA ARG A 223 -15.34 -4.87 -3.43
C ARG A 223 -15.05 -3.39 -3.16
N THR A 224 -13.80 -3.03 -2.90
CA THR A 224 -13.36 -1.64 -2.72
C THR A 224 -13.56 -0.82 -3.99
N ILE A 225 -13.21 -1.38 -5.16
CA ILE A 225 -13.46 -0.77 -6.47
C ILE A 225 -14.97 -0.61 -6.72
N GLN A 226 -15.76 -1.63 -6.41
CA GLN A 226 -17.22 -1.56 -6.53
C GLN A 226 -17.79 -0.42 -5.66
N ARG A 227 -17.37 -0.31 -4.39
CA ARG A 227 -17.78 0.79 -3.49
C ARG A 227 -17.44 2.14 -4.08
N MET A 228 -16.22 2.33 -4.58
CA MET A 228 -15.83 3.60 -5.20
C MET A 228 -16.72 3.94 -6.42
N ARG A 229 -17.04 2.98 -7.28
CA ARG A 229 -17.97 3.20 -8.41
C ARG A 229 -19.37 3.59 -7.96
N MET A 230 -19.84 3.07 -6.83
CA MET A 230 -21.15 3.43 -6.30
C MET A 230 -21.23 4.89 -5.87
N ALA A 231 -20.11 5.56 -5.56
CA ALA A 231 -20.13 6.99 -5.27
C ALA A 231 -20.77 7.81 -6.41
N LEU A 232 -20.68 7.35 -7.67
CA LEU A 232 -21.35 7.99 -8.80
C LEU A 232 -22.85 7.71 -8.89
N LYS A 233 -23.33 6.62 -8.28
CA LYS A 233 -24.75 6.23 -8.21
C LYS A 233 -25.47 6.77 -6.98
N LEU A 234 -24.74 7.30 -6.00
CA LEU A 234 -25.31 8.09 -4.91
C LEU A 234 -25.83 9.42 -5.47
N GLU A 235 -26.76 9.38 -6.43
CA GLU A 235 -27.39 10.57 -6.96
C GLU A 235 -28.23 11.20 -5.86
N TYR A 236 -27.87 12.45 -5.52
CA TYR A 236 -28.78 13.52 -5.12
C TYR A 236 -30.11 12.99 -4.54
N VAL A 237 -30.10 12.70 -3.24
CA VAL A 237 -31.31 12.95 -2.45
C VAL A 237 -31.58 14.44 -2.70
N ASN A 238 -32.57 14.71 -3.56
CA ASN A 238 -33.05 16.04 -3.89
C ASN A 238 -33.66 16.63 -2.63
N ASP A 239 -32.81 17.00 -1.66
CA ASP A 239 -33.23 17.82 -0.55
C ASP A 239 -33.28 19.26 -1.07
N PRO A 240 -34.48 19.83 -1.31
CA PRO A 240 -34.61 21.02 -2.12
C PRO A 240 -34.06 22.28 -1.45
N THR A 241 -33.71 22.29 -0.14
CA THR A 241 -33.71 23.58 0.56
C THR A 241 -32.67 23.89 1.64
N TYR A 242 -31.92 22.97 2.28
CA TYR A 242 -31.14 23.40 3.47
C TYR A 242 -29.73 22.83 3.69
N ILE A 243 -29.24 21.87 2.91
CA ILE A 243 -27.88 21.34 3.13
C ILE A 243 -26.83 22.29 2.54
N LYS A 244 -25.92 22.78 3.41
CA LYS A 244 -24.79 23.64 3.03
C LYS A 244 -24.05 23.04 1.82
N PRO A 245 -23.76 23.82 0.76
CA PRO A 245 -22.96 23.35 -0.37
C PRO A 245 -21.59 22.86 0.15
N GLY A 246 -21.36 21.54 0.09
CA GLY A 246 -20.13 20.90 0.57
C GLY A 246 -20.31 19.76 1.59
N ALA A 247 -21.50 19.56 2.16
CA ALA A 247 -21.79 18.47 3.11
C ALA A 247 -22.62 17.35 2.46
N LYS A 248 -22.21 16.88 1.27
CA LYS A 248 -22.90 15.75 0.62
C LYS A 248 -22.41 14.44 1.20
N ILE A 249 -23.34 13.50 1.37
CA ILE A 249 -23.05 12.10 1.72
C ILE A 249 -22.00 11.51 0.76
N GLU A 250 -22.08 11.84 -0.53
CA GLU A 250 -21.08 11.50 -1.56
C GLU A 250 -19.64 11.89 -1.15
N ASN A 251 -19.44 13.10 -0.62
CA ASN A 251 -18.12 13.61 -0.24
C ASN A 251 -17.53 12.75 0.87
N ARG A 252 -18.31 12.56 1.93
CA ARG A 252 -17.89 11.78 3.10
C ARG A 252 -17.63 10.34 2.70
N PHE A 253 -18.49 9.76 1.86
CA PHE A 253 -18.35 8.41 1.34
C PHE A 253 -17.04 8.24 0.55
N ILE A 254 -16.77 9.11 -0.43
CA ILE A 254 -15.52 9.08 -1.22
C ILE A 254 -14.30 9.20 -0.31
N GLN A 255 -14.32 10.14 0.64
CA GLN A 255 -13.22 10.32 1.59
C GLN A 255 -12.99 9.07 2.44
N CYS A 256 -14.04 8.49 3.00
CA CYS A 256 -13.93 7.28 3.81
C CYS A 256 -13.36 6.11 2.99
N VAL A 257 -13.84 5.91 1.75
CA VAL A 257 -13.33 4.85 0.86
C VAL A 257 -11.86 5.06 0.54
N VAL A 258 -11.47 6.27 0.17
CA VAL A 258 -10.10 6.57 -0.24
C VAL A 258 -9.14 6.54 0.94
N ASP A 259 -9.48 7.16 2.07
CA ASP A 259 -8.62 7.18 3.24
C ASP A 259 -8.50 5.78 3.89
N ALA A 260 -9.59 5.01 3.98
CA ALA A 260 -9.51 3.63 4.48
C ALA A 260 -8.59 2.78 3.59
N THR A 261 -8.74 2.90 2.26
CA THR A 261 -7.87 2.23 1.29
C THR A 261 -6.41 2.68 1.47
N ASN A 262 -6.15 3.99 1.56
CA ASN A 262 -4.81 4.56 1.77
C ASN A 262 -4.10 3.92 2.96
N ASN A 263 -4.80 3.87 4.09
CA ASN A 263 -4.25 3.42 5.36
C ASN A 263 -3.94 1.91 5.32
N VAL A 264 -4.82 1.10 4.74
CA VAL A 264 -4.58 -0.34 4.56
C VAL A 264 -3.41 -0.59 3.60
N LEU A 265 -3.35 0.11 2.47
CA LEU A 265 -2.25 -0.03 1.49
C LEU A 265 -0.90 0.41 2.06
N SER A 266 -0.90 1.47 2.88
CA SER A 266 0.31 1.99 3.52
C SER A 266 0.83 1.08 4.63
N ALA A 267 -0.05 0.28 5.26
CA ALA A 267 0.36 -0.67 6.29
C ALA A 267 1.06 -1.92 5.74
N ASP A 268 0.68 -2.39 4.54
CA ASP A 268 1.37 -3.50 3.89
C ASP A 268 1.38 -3.38 2.34
N PRO A 269 2.56 -3.14 1.72
CA PRO A 269 2.70 -2.96 0.28
C PRO A 269 2.24 -4.16 -0.57
N ARG A 270 2.15 -5.37 0.00
CA ARG A 270 1.69 -6.56 -0.74
C ARG A 270 0.24 -6.42 -1.18
N ILE A 271 -0.58 -5.69 -0.42
CA ILE A 271 -1.99 -5.42 -0.74
C ILE A 271 -2.10 -4.48 -1.96
N ALA A 272 -1.17 -3.52 -2.07
CA ALA A 272 -1.18 -2.55 -3.17
C ALA A 272 -1.08 -3.22 -4.55
N ARG A 273 -0.40 -4.37 -4.65
CA ARG A 273 -0.25 -5.10 -5.92
C ARG A 273 -1.59 -5.49 -6.53
N SER A 274 -2.52 -6.03 -5.73
CA SER A 274 -3.86 -6.39 -6.23
C SER A 274 -4.62 -5.16 -6.73
N PHE A 275 -4.50 -4.00 -6.06
CA PHE A 275 -5.10 -2.74 -6.52
C PHE A 275 -4.53 -2.24 -7.85
N ILE A 276 -3.22 -2.35 -8.04
CA ILE A 276 -2.56 -1.98 -9.30
C ILE A 276 -2.98 -2.94 -10.42
N ASP A 277 -2.95 -4.24 -10.18
CA ASP A 277 -3.33 -5.27 -11.15
C ASP A 277 -4.82 -5.13 -11.56
N ALA A 278 -5.68 -4.72 -10.62
CA ALA A 278 -7.09 -4.43 -10.85
C ALA A 278 -7.38 -3.04 -11.45
N ARG A 279 -6.35 -2.26 -11.81
CA ARG A 279 -6.46 -0.87 -12.33
C ARG A 279 -7.26 0.06 -11.42
N ALA A 280 -7.20 -0.17 -10.11
CA ALA A 280 -7.95 0.62 -9.13
C ALA A 280 -7.61 2.11 -9.17
N PRO A 281 -6.33 2.56 -9.30
CA PRO A 281 -6.02 3.98 -9.34
C PRO A 281 -6.71 4.74 -10.48
N GLY A 282 -6.73 4.18 -11.69
CA GLY A 282 -7.44 4.76 -12.82
C GLY A 282 -8.94 4.87 -12.56
N ILE A 283 -9.55 3.79 -12.05
CA ILE A 283 -10.99 3.78 -11.73
C ILE A 283 -11.34 4.82 -10.66
N PHE A 284 -10.55 4.89 -9.59
CA PHE A 284 -10.75 5.86 -8.51
C PHE A 284 -10.64 7.29 -9.04
N MET A 285 -9.65 7.55 -9.90
CA MET A 285 -9.47 8.85 -10.53
C MET A 285 -10.64 9.21 -11.45
N GLY A 286 -11.16 8.25 -12.22
CA GLY A 286 -12.36 8.43 -13.04
C GLY A 286 -13.57 8.86 -12.21
N VAL A 287 -13.76 8.24 -11.04
CA VAL A 287 -14.82 8.63 -10.10
C VAL A 287 -14.59 10.05 -9.58
N LEU A 288 -13.37 10.42 -9.18
CA LEU A 288 -13.05 11.79 -8.73
C LEU A 288 -13.22 12.83 -9.84
N SER A 289 -12.86 12.51 -11.08
CA SER A 289 -13.05 13.39 -12.22
C SER A 289 -14.53 13.64 -12.47
N GLU A 290 -15.36 12.61 -12.56
CA GLU A 290 -16.80 12.77 -12.76
C GLU A 290 -17.46 13.50 -11.58
N PHE A 291 -17.04 13.17 -10.36
CA PHE A 291 -17.49 13.86 -9.16
C PHE A 291 -17.14 15.36 -9.21
N SER A 292 -15.91 15.72 -9.58
CA SER A 292 -15.48 17.12 -9.73
C SER A 292 -16.29 17.88 -10.80
N LYS A 293 -16.68 17.23 -11.92
CA LYS A 293 -17.55 17.84 -12.94
C LYS A 293 -18.92 18.19 -12.38
N ARG A 294 -19.52 17.27 -11.60
CA ARG A 294 -20.81 17.52 -10.92
C ARG A 294 -20.71 18.69 -9.95
N MET A 295 -19.58 18.80 -9.23
CA MET A 295 -19.31 19.93 -8.34
C MET A 295 -19.21 21.26 -9.09
N VAL A 296 -18.52 21.32 -10.23
CA VAL A 296 -18.45 22.53 -11.07
C VAL A 296 -19.85 22.93 -11.55
N LYS A 297 -20.64 21.99 -12.09
CA LYS A 297 -22.01 22.28 -12.55
C LYS A 297 -22.90 22.84 -11.43
N GLU A 298 -22.81 22.26 -10.23
CA GLU A 298 -23.60 22.75 -9.10
C GLU A 298 -23.10 24.11 -8.61
N TYR A 299 -21.78 24.35 -8.63
CA TYR A 299 -21.21 25.65 -8.36
C TYR A 299 -21.72 26.70 -9.36
N GLU A 300 -21.67 26.42 -10.66
CA GLU A 300 -22.17 27.32 -11.70
C GLU A 300 -23.65 27.64 -11.49
N ARG A 301 -24.46 26.65 -11.09
CA ARG A 301 -25.88 26.84 -10.75
C ARG A 301 -26.09 27.74 -9.52
N ARG A 302 -25.21 27.64 -8.52
CA ARG A 302 -25.32 28.35 -7.22
C ARG A 302 -24.31 29.48 -7.05
N ALA A 303 -23.67 29.97 -8.11
CA ALA A 303 -22.49 30.83 -8.01
C ALA A 303 -22.69 32.11 -7.16
N ARG A 304 -23.93 32.58 -7.00
CA ARG A 304 -24.30 33.74 -6.17
C ARG A 304 -24.43 33.42 -4.67
N LEU A 305 -24.55 32.16 -4.29
CA LEU A 305 -24.88 31.71 -2.92
C LEU A 305 -23.72 30.98 -2.22
N VAL A 306 -22.72 30.51 -2.98
CA VAL A 306 -21.61 29.75 -2.41
C VAL A 306 -20.52 30.71 -1.96
N ASP A 307 -20.26 30.75 -0.66
CA ASP A 307 -19.14 31.50 -0.11
C ASP A 307 -17.79 30.87 -0.51
N LYS A 308 -16.73 31.67 -0.43
CA LYS A 308 -15.36 31.28 -0.75
C LYS A 308 -14.84 30.07 0.04
N SER A 309 -15.17 29.97 1.32
CA SER A 309 -14.71 28.86 2.18
C SER A 309 -15.36 27.53 1.78
N SER A 310 -16.58 27.59 1.26
CA SER A 310 -17.29 26.43 0.74
C SER A 310 -16.64 25.91 -0.55
N LEU A 311 -16.12 26.80 -1.42
CA LEU A 311 -15.35 26.40 -2.61
C LEU A 311 -14.02 25.74 -2.27
N GLU A 312 -13.31 26.27 -1.27
CA GLU A 312 -12.06 25.66 -0.81
C GLU A 312 -12.31 24.26 -0.26
N ARG A 313 -13.33 24.10 0.59
CA ARG A 313 -13.73 22.78 1.12
C ARG A 313 -14.10 21.83 -0.02
N MET A 314 -14.85 22.31 -1.00
CA MET A 314 -15.21 21.57 -2.20
C MET A 314 -13.99 21.08 -2.98
N ALA A 315 -12.98 21.93 -3.22
CA ALA A 315 -11.75 21.52 -3.90
C ALA A 315 -10.95 20.49 -3.07
N LYS A 316 -10.83 20.71 -1.74
CA LYS A 316 -10.11 19.80 -0.83
C LYS A 316 -10.71 18.40 -0.78
N VAL A 317 -12.03 18.28 -0.94
CA VAL A 317 -12.73 16.99 -1.00
C VAL A 317 -12.22 16.11 -2.14
N VAL A 318 -11.74 16.69 -3.24
CA VAL A 318 -11.26 15.93 -4.41
C VAL A 318 -9.73 15.87 -4.45
N LEU A 319 -9.05 16.96 -4.13
CA LEU A 319 -7.59 17.06 -4.21
C LEU A 319 -6.86 16.11 -3.25
N ARG A 320 -7.32 15.99 -2.00
CA ARG A 320 -6.69 15.09 -1.03
C ARG A 320 -6.83 13.62 -1.44
N PRO A 321 -8.03 13.12 -1.80
CA PRO A 321 -8.16 11.78 -2.37
C PRO A 321 -7.29 11.53 -3.61
N ALA A 322 -7.19 12.51 -4.51
CA ALA A 322 -6.35 12.40 -5.70
C ALA A 322 -4.87 12.26 -5.35
N GLU A 323 -4.37 13.00 -4.36
CA GLU A 323 -3.02 12.88 -3.83
C GLU A 323 -2.74 11.47 -3.31
N CYS A 324 -3.65 10.90 -2.52
CA CYS A 324 -3.53 9.53 -2.04
C CYS A 324 -3.45 8.55 -3.22
N ILE A 325 -4.38 8.62 -4.18
CA ILE A 325 -4.41 7.72 -5.35
C ILE A 325 -3.12 7.81 -6.17
N VAL A 326 -2.61 9.03 -6.41
CA VAL A 326 -1.34 9.26 -7.11
C VAL A 326 -0.17 8.66 -6.34
N THR A 327 -0.16 8.79 -5.02
CA THR A 327 0.85 8.16 -4.17
C THR A 327 0.83 6.64 -4.35
N TRP A 328 -0.34 5.99 -4.25
CA TRP A 328 -0.47 4.54 -4.41
C TRP A 328 -0.05 4.07 -5.80
N ALA A 329 -0.46 4.81 -6.83
CA ALA A 329 -0.08 4.55 -8.21
C ALA A 329 1.44 4.55 -8.42
N THR A 330 2.19 5.22 -7.53
CA THR A 330 3.66 5.27 -7.55
C THR A 330 4.36 4.32 -6.59
N CYS A 331 3.62 3.61 -5.73
CA CYS A 331 4.21 2.71 -4.73
C CYS A 331 4.82 1.42 -5.30
N ILE A 332 4.50 1.05 -6.56
CA ILE A 332 5.00 -0.19 -7.19
C ILE A 332 5.76 0.16 -8.47
N SER A 333 7.01 -0.30 -8.56
CA SER A 333 7.94 0.03 -9.66
C SER A 333 7.58 -0.61 -11.00
N SER A 334 6.77 -1.67 -11.01
CA SER A 334 6.30 -2.35 -12.23
C SER A 334 4.86 -2.82 -12.02
N PRO A 335 3.89 -2.51 -12.90
CA PRO A 335 3.94 -1.74 -14.15
C PRO A 335 3.63 -0.24 -13.95
N LEU A 336 4.55 0.51 -13.33
CA LEU A 336 4.36 1.93 -12.99
C LEU A 336 3.88 2.80 -14.16
N PHE A 337 4.48 2.61 -15.34
CA PHE A 337 4.14 3.38 -16.54
C PHE A 337 2.67 3.26 -16.95
N PHE A 338 2.15 2.03 -17.02
CA PHE A 338 0.76 1.78 -17.43
C PHE A 338 -0.22 2.32 -16.42
N THR A 339 0.12 2.23 -15.13
CA THR A 339 -0.69 2.79 -14.04
C THR A 339 -0.77 4.31 -14.13
N ILE A 340 0.35 4.99 -14.38
CA ILE A 340 0.37 6.46 -14.54
C ILE A 340 -0.49 6.89 -15.73
N LEU A 341 -0.33 6.22 -16.88
CA LEU A 341 -1.15 6.50 -18.05
C LEU A 341 -2.64 6.31 -17.74
N ASP A 342 -2.98 5.23 -17.05
CA ASP A 342 -4.36 4.95 -16.66
C ASP A 342 -4.94 6.06 -15.78
N VAL A 343 -4.19 6.55 -14.78
CA VAL A 343 -4.63 7.66 -13.93
C VAL A 343 -4.82 8.96 -14.74
N LEU A 344 -3.94 9.23 -15.71
CA LEU A 344 -4.05 10.40 -16.58
C LEU A 344 -5.26 10.31 -17.52
N ASP A 345 -5.40 9.19 -18.22
CA ASP A 345 -6.47 8.94 -19.19
C ASP A 345 -7.85 8.87 -18.52
N ASN A 346 -7.93 8.46 -17.24
CA ASN A 346 -9.15 8.49 -16.44
C ASN A 346 -9.40 9.86 -15.77
N GLY A 347 -8.69 10.91 -16.16
CA GLY A 347 -9.15 12.28 -15.91
C GLY A 347 -8.56 12.97 -14.68
N LEU A 348 -7.38 12.59 -14.20
CA LEU A 348 -6.69 13.39 -13.16
C LEU A 348 -6.51 14.86 -13.60
N VAL A 349 -6.10 15.08 -14.85
CA VAL A 349 -5.86 16.45 -15.35
C VAL A 349 -7.17 17.20 -15.59
N GLU A 350 -8.21 16.49 -16.02
CA GLU A 350 -9.58 17.02 -16.12
C GLU A 350 -10.11 17.45 -14.76
N MET A 351 -9.95 16.61 -13.74
CA MET A 351 -10.30 16.91 -12.36
C MET A 351 -9.59 18.16 -11.83
N LEU A 352 -8.28 18.30 -12.09
CA LEU A 352 -7.53 19.50 -11.74
C LEU A 352 -8.04 20.74 -12.49
N GLY A 353 -8.35 20.60 -13.78
CA GLY A 353 -8.99 21.65 -14.58
C GLY A 353 -10.32 22.10 -13.98
N ASN A 354 -11.16 21.16 -13.55
CA ASN A 354 -12.43 21.44 -12.86
C ASN A 354 -12.20 22.19 -11.54
N CYS A 355 -11.20 21.79 -10.74
CA CYS A 355 -10.82 22.51 -9.53
C CYS A 355 -10.40 23.96 -9.82
N VAL A 356 -9.65 24.20 -10.90
CA VAL A 356 -9.27 25.55 -11.35
C VAL A 356 -10.49 26.35 -11.82
N SER A 357 -11.41 25.71 -12.56
CA SER A 357 -12.63 26.33 -13.08
C SER A 357 -13.61 26.79 -12.02
N MET A 358 -13.56 26.24 -10.79
CA MET A 358 -14.35 26.72 -9.64
C MET A 358 -13.94 28.11 -9.13
N LYS A 359 -13.17 28.89 -9.92
CA LYS A 359 -12.74 30.27 -9.65
C LYS A 359 -12.12 30.41 -8.26
N LEU A 360 -11.04 29.67 -8.01
CA LEU A 360 -10.16 29.85 -6.84
C LEU A 360 -9.44 31.22 -6.81
N LYS A 361 -9.95 32.26 -7.51
CA LYS A 361 -9.35 33.60 -7.61
C LYS A 361 -9.09 34.29 -6.27
N SER A 362 -9.70 33.80 -5.20
CA SER A 362 -9.52 34.35 -3.87
C SER A 362 -8.93 33.34 -2.90
N VAL A 363 -9.07 32.04 -3.13
CA VAL A 363 -8.61 31.01 -2.17
C VAL A 363 -7.12 30.87 -2.37
N LYS A 364 -6.34 31.34 -1.39
CA LYS A 364 -4.91 31.04 -1.33
C LYS A 364 -4.76 29.53 -1.32
N LEU A 365 -4.36 28.97 -2.46
CA LEU A 365 -4.08 27.55 -2.63
C LEU A 365 -2.94 27.07 -1.70
N GLU A 366 -2.23 28.01 -1.09
CA GLU A 366 -1.25 27.81 -0.01
C GLU A 366 -1.76 26.93 1.14
N HIS A 367 -3.08 26.84 1.38
CA HIS A 367 -3.64 26.00 2.45
C HIS A 367 -4.04 24.58 2.02
N SER A 368 -3.75 24.19 0.77
CA SER A 368 -3.96 22.83 0.29
C SER A 368 -2.63 22.27 -0.22
N ASP A 369 -1.85 21.66 0.66
CA ASP A 369 -0.57 21.01 0.33
C ASP A 369 -0.69 20.03 -0.87
N SER A 370 -1.87 19.46 -1.08
CA SER A 370 -2.17 18.49 -2.14
C SER A 370 -1.95 18.99 -3.57
N LEU A 371 -2.34 20.22 -3.92
CA LEU A 371 -2.20 20.69 -5.32
C LEU A 371 -0.72 20.86 -5.71
N PRO A 372 0.12 21.54 -4.90
CA PRO A 372 1.56 21.57 -5.14
C PRO A 372 2.19 20.17 -5.20
N ILE A 373 1.74 19.21 -4.38
CA ILE A 373 2.23 17.83 -4.40
C ILE A 373 1.88 17.13 -5.72
N LEU A 374 0.64 17.25 -6.19
CA LEU A 374 0.20 16.69 -7.47
C LEU A 374 0.96 17.30 -8.66
N LEU A 375 1.08 18.63 -8.69
CA LEU A 375 1.83 19.35 -9.72
C LEU A 375 3.33 19.01 -9.71
N ARG A 376 3.93 18.87 -8.51
CA ARG A 376 5.31 18.43 -8.35
C ARG A 376 5.50 16.99 -8.84
N THR A 377 4.52 16.11 -8.59
CA THR A 377 4.55 14.73 -9.06
C THR A 377 4.54 14.66 -10.59
N PHE A 378 3.74 15.51 -11.25
CA PHE A 378 3.78 15.64 -12.72
C PHE A 378 5.16 16.09 -13.21
N ASN A 379 5.70 17.16 -12.61
CA ASN A 379 6.91 17.78 -13.11
C ASN A 379 8.19 16.98 -12.79
N ARG A 380 8.23 16.25 -11.68
CA ARG A 380 9.44 15.56 -11.22
C ARG A 380 9.42 14.06 -11.49
N VAL A 381 8.27 13.42 -11.33
CA VAL A 381 8.19 11.96 -11.38
C VAL A 381 7.68 11.53 -12.75
N TRP A 382 6.55 12.07 -13.21
CA TRP A 382 5.89 11.54 -14.41
C TRP A 382 6.45 12.09 -15.72
N SER A 383 6.88 13.35 -15.74
CA SER A 383 7.56 13.97 -16.90
C SER A 383 8.86 13.28 -17.29
N ALA A 384 9.51 12.59 -16.34
CA ALA A 384 10.72 11.81 -16.56
C ALA A 384 10.48 10.54 -17.40
N TYR A 385 9.22 10.15 -17.62
CA TYR A 385 8.86 9.00 -18.46
C TYR A 385 8.49 9.45 -19.88
N PRO A 386 9.35 9.22 -20.89
CA PRO A 386 9.12 9.71 -22.26
C PRO A 386 7.80 9.25 -22.89
N LYS A 387 7.31 8.08 -22.49
CA LYS A 387 6.06 7.52 -22.98
C LYS A 387 4.81 8.13 -22.32
N VAL A 388 4.93 8.70 -21.11
CA VAL A 388 3.83 9.37 -20.39
C VAL A 388 3.65 10.80 -20.88
N LEU A 389 4.77 11.44 -21.21
CA LEU A 389 4.82 12.87 -21.50
C LEU A 389 3.86 13.34 -22.62
N PRO A 390 3.67 12.62 -23.74
CA PRO A 390 2.70 13.01 -24.76
C PRO A 390 1.26 13.06 -24.25
N THR A 391 0.84 12.04 -23.49
CA THR A 391 -0.48 11.99 -22.85
C THR A 391 -0.63 13.10 -21.83
N LEU A 392 0.35 13.24 -20.94
CA LEU A 392 0.34 14.31 -19.93
C LEU A 392 0.23 15.69 -20.56
N PHE A 393 0.99 15.97 -21.62
CA PHE A 393 0.93 17.25 -22.34
C PHE A 393 -0.43 17.47 -23.01
N ARG A 394 -0.96 16.44 -23.70
CA ARG A 394 -2.29 16.49 -24.35
C ARG A 394 -3.39 16.82 -23.33
N GLU A 395 -3.45 16.08 -22.23
CA GLU A 395 -4.47 16.28 -21.20
C GLU A 395 -4.30 17.62 -20.49
N TYR A 396 -3.06 18.04 -20.22
CA TYR A 396 -2.75 19.33 -19.60
C TYR A 396 -3.20 20.52 -20.45
N SER A 397 -2.85 20.49 -21.74
CA SER A 397 -3.28 21.52 -22.69
C SER A 397 -4.81 21.57 -22.81
N LYS A 398 -5.46 20.41 -22.87
CA LYS A 398 -6.92 20.30 -23.05
C LYS A 398 -7.71 20.83 -21.85
N TYR A 399 -7.31 20.47 -20.64
CA TYR A 399 -8.12 20.73 -19.45
C TYR A 399 -7.57 21.86 -18.59
N LEU A 400 -6.30 21.77 -18.18
CA LEU A 400 -5.76 22.70 -17.19
C LEU A 400 -5.39 24.05 -17.82
N HIS A 401 -4.72 24.05 -18.97
CA HIS A 401 -4.34 25.27 -19.67
C HIS A 401 -5.57 26.04 -20.19
N THR A 402 -6.53 25.33 -20.79
CA THR A 402 -7.80 25.94 -21.25
C THR A 402 -8.60 26.51 -20.09
N ALA A 403 -8.69 25.82 -18.94
CA ALA A 403 -9.35 26.35 -17.75
C ALA A 403 -8.65 27.61 -17.24
N ALA A 404 -7.31 27.61 -17.16
CA ALA A 404 -6.54 28.77 -16.73
C ALA A 404 -6.73 29.98 -17.65
N LEU A 405 -6.73 29.76 -18.98
CA LEU A 405 -7.01 30.81 -19.97
C LEU A 405 -8.44 31.36 -19.85
N LYS A 406 -9.44 30.49 -19.77
CA LYS A 406 -10.87 30.88 -19.73
C LYS A 406 -11.20 31.70 -18.49
N HIS A 407 -10.62 31.36 -17.34
CA HIS A 407 -10.96 31.99 -16.07
C HIS A 407 -10.01 33.13 -15.69
N GLY A 408 -8.93 33.34 -16.45
CA GLY A 408 -7.89 34.32 -16.19
C GLY A 408 -6.92 33.80 -15.13
N TYR A 409 -5.64 33.76 -15.50
CA TYR A 409 -4.52 33.51 -14.62
C TYR A 409 -4.56 34.47 -13.42
N THR A 410 -4.70 33.96 -12.20
CA THR A 410 -4.19 34.72 -11.04
C THR A 410 -2.67 34.60 -11.03
N ALA A 411 -1.96 35.58 -10.46
CA ALA A 411 -0.50 35.52 -10.34
C ALA A 411 -0.06 34.19 -9.68
N GLU A 412 -0.68 33.83 -8.55
CA GLU A 412 -0.41 32.59 -7.81
C GLU A 412 -0.64 31.30 -8.63
N LEU A 413 -1.72 31.25 -9.42
CA LEU A 413 -2.02 30.09 -10.25
C LEU A 413 -1.03 29.99 -11.41
N THR A 414 -0.64 31.13 -11.98
CA THR A 414 0.43 31.20 -13.00
C THR A 414 1.73 30.67 -12.43
N ASP A 415 2.11 31.11 -11.24
CA ASP A 415 3.35 30.74 -10.56
C ASP A 415 3.38 29.26 -10.20
N SER A 416 2.22 28.62 -9.99
CA SER A 416 2.13 27.19 -9.70
C SER A 416 2.06 26.31 -10.95
N ILE A 417 1.30 26.75 -11.97
CA ILE A 417 0.97 25.96 -13.16
C ILE A 417 2.02 26.15 -14.26
N MET A 418 2.47 27.38 -14.52
CA MET A 418 3.39 27.67 -15.63
C MET A 418 4.76 27.01 -15.49
N PRO A 419 5.40 26.93 -14.30
CA PRO A 419 6.66 26.21 -14.19
C PRO A 419 6.53 24.72 -14.54
N VAL A 420 5.37 24.10 -14.26
CA VAL A 420 5.08 22.72 -14.65
C VAL A 420 4.93 22.63 -16.17
N TYR A 421 4.16 23.52 -16.79
CA TYR A 421 4.01 23.57 -18.24
C TYR A 421 5.35 23.76 -18.96
N LEU A 422 6.14 24.74 -18.53
CA LEU A 422 7.46 25.04 -19.08
C LEU A 422 8.42 23.86 -18.86
N GLY A 423 8.42 23.26 -17.68
CA GLY A 423 9.17 22.05 -17.38
C GLY A 423 8.81 20.90 -18.33
N MET A 424 7.52 20.60 -18.50
CA MET A 424 7.05 19.58 -19.44
C MET A 424 7.38 19.91 -20.90
N LYS A 425 7.26 21.18 -21.31
CA LYS A 425 7.61 21.63 -22.66
C LYS A 425 9.10 21.45 -22.92
N ASN A 426 9.96 21.80 -21.96
CA ASN A 426 11.39 21.54 -22.03
C ASN A 426 11.65 20.02 -22.12
N HIS A 427 11.01 19.23 -21.25
CA HIS A 427 11.07 17.76 -21.31
C HIS A 427 10.57 17.16 -22.63
N SER A 428 9.67 17.84 -23.35
CA SER A 428 9.12 17.32 -24.61
C SER A 428 10.09 17.49 -25.78
N GLN A 429 10.97 18.50 -25.74
CA GLN A 429 11.99 18.73 -26.77
C GLN A 429 12.97 17.55 -26.85
N TYR A 430 13.20 16.93 -25.69
CA TYR A 430 14.02 15.76 -25.44
C TYR A 430 13.44 14.42 -25.93
N LEU A 431 12.15 14.37 -26.29
CA LEU A 431 11.55 13.17 -26.89
C LEU A 431 12.08 12.89 -28.31
N LYS A 432 12.52 13.94 -29.01
CA LYS A 432 13.11 13.85 -30.35
C LYS A 432 14.44 13.10 -30.26
N GLN A 433 14.62 12.07 -31.09
CA GLN A 433 15.77 11.18 -31.06
C GLN A 433 17.13 11.92 -31.06
N LYS A 434 17.22 13.03 -31.82
CA LYS A 434 18.41 13.90 -31.89
C LYS A 434 18.80 14.58 -30.58
N HIS A 435 17.88 14.71 -29.62
CA HIS A 435 18.10 15.34 -28.32
C HIS A 435 18.13 14.33 -27.18
N ARG A 436 17.98 13.02 -27.44
CA ARG A 436 17.98 11.98 -26.38
C ARG A 436 19.34 11.79 -25.73
N VAL A 437 20.43 12.06 -26.46
CA VAL A 437 21.79 12.05 -25.91
C VAL A 437 21.93 13.17 -24.88
N ASP A 438 21.42 14.35 -25.20
CA ASP A 438 21.40 15.51 -24.31
C ASP A 438 20.60 15.26 -23.02
N VAL A 439 19.64 14.32 -22.99
CA VAL A 439 18.77 14.03 -21.83
C VAL A 439 19.47 13.24 -20.74
N CYS A 440 20.35 12.30 -21.10
CA CYS A 440 21.20 11.67 -20.10
C CYS A 440 22.08 12.71 -19.40
N ASP A 441 22.40 13.81 -20.10
CA ASP A 441 23.20 14.91 -19.59
C ASP A 441 22.34 16.01 -18.90
N HIS A 442 21.12 16.30 -19.39
CA HIS A 442 20.20 17.36 -18.91
C HIS A 442 19.14 16.89 -17.89
N LEU A 443 18.95 15.57 -17.69
CA LEU A 443 18.27 15.03 -16.48
C LEU A 443 19.07 15.27 -15.19
N ASN A 444 20.15 16.03 -15.28
CA ASN A 444 20.71 16.77 -14.17
C ASN A 444 21.31 15.87 -13.08
N HIS A 445 22.26 15.03 -13.48
CA HIS A 445 23.24 14.45 -12.56
C HIS A 445 24.25 15.49 -12.03
N TYR A 446 24.29 16.74 -12.53
CA TYR A 446 25.42 17.65 -12.29
C TYR A 446 25.13 19.13 -11.96
N GLU A 447 23.97 19.74 -12.24
CA GLU A 447 23.82 21.22 -12.25
C GLU A 447 22.95 21.86 -11.15
N VAL A 448 22.30 21.10 -10.25
CA VAL A 448 21.82 21.69 -8.96
C VAL A 448 22.97 21.74 -7.95
N ARG A 449 24.15 22.22 -8.37
CA ARG A 449 25.39 22.04 -7.62
C ARG A 449 26.03 23.32 -7.09
N ASP A 450 25.61 24.51 -7.51
CA ASP A 450 26.48 25.68 -7.29
C ASP A 450 25.90 26.92 -6.61
N GLN A 451 24.64 26.95 -6.15
CA GLN A 451 24.13 28.21 -5.56
C GLN A 451 23.41 28.14 -4.21
N THR A 452 23.18 26.97 -3.61
CA THR A 452 22.61 26.90 -2.26
C THR A 452 23.17 25.75 -1.46
N LEU A 453 24.04 26.06 -0.48
CA LEU A 453 24.28 25.39 0.82
C LEU A 453 25.77 25.17 1.15
N LYS A 454 26.33 26.16 1.85
CA LYS A 454 27.54 26.05 2.70
C LYS A 454 27.26 25.25 3.98
N VAL A 455 26.73 24.02 3.87
CA VAL A 455 26.62 23.10 5.02
C VAL A 455 27.14 21.73 4.61
N ARG A 456 28.23 21.32 5.24
CA ARG A 456 28.96 20.07 4.99
C ARG A 456 28.07 18.84 5.23
N LEU A 457 27.54 18.25 4.16
CA LEU A 457 27.19 16.84 4.11
C LEU A 457 28.25 16.08 3.30
N PRO A 458 28.61 14.83 3.66
CA PRO A 458 29.63 14.06 2.96
C PRO A 458 29.20 13.71 1.52
N PRO A 459 30.16 13.49 0.59
CA PRO A 459 29.88 13.36 -0.83
C PRO A 459 28.98 12.16 -1.15
N LYS A 460 27.87 12.42 -1.85
CA LYS A 460 26.83 11.45 -2.22
C LYS A 460 27.35 10.48 -3.28
N THR A 461 27.19 9.18 -3.03
CA THR A 461 27.75 8.04 -3.75
C THR A 461 27.10 7.80 -5.13
N ASN A 462 27.94 7.62 -6.15
CA ASN A 462 27.58 7.19 -7.51
C ASN A 462 26.85 5.82 -7.46
N MET A 463 25.66 5.69 -8.07
CA MET A 463 24.85 4.45 -8.04
C MET A 463 25.62 3.23 -8.53
N ARG A 464 26.51 3.40 -9.52
CA ARG A 464 27.42 2.35 -9.96
C ARG A 464 28.44 1.98 -8.89
N SER A 465 29.01 2.98 -8.20
CA SER A 465 29.92 2.73 -7.07
C SER A 465 29.20 2.02 -5.92
N PHE A 466 27.94 2.36 -5.66
CA PHE A 466 27.12 1.65 -4.68
C PHE A 466 26.87 0.19 -5.11
N GLN A 467 26.41 -0.05 -6.34
CA GLN A 467 26.23 -1.42 -6.86
C GLN A 467 27.52 -2.23 -6.82
N LEU A 468 28.65 -1.65 -7.23
CA LEU A 468 29.97 -2.27 -7.14
C LEU A 468 30.34 -2.58 -5.69
N SER A 469 30.06 -1.67 -4.75
CA SER A 469 30.32 -1.91 -3.33
C SER A 469 29.49 -3.07 -2.76
N ILE A 470 28.23 -3.23 -3.19
CA ILE A 470 27.40 -4.37 -2.77
C ILE A 470 27.94 -5.67 -3.37
N ILE A 471 28.26 -5.69 -4.66
CA ILE A 471 28.83 -6.88 -5.32
C ILE A 471 30.10 -7.32 -4.60
N LEU A 472 31.02 -6.37 -4.39
CA LEU A 472 32.29 -6.61 -3.73
C LEU A 472 32.11 -7.13 -2.30
N TYR A 473 31.30 -6.44 -1.50
CA TYR A 473 30.97 -6.86 -0.13
C TYR A 473 30.37 -8.27 -0.08
N LYS A 474 29.39 -8.56 -0.94
CA LYS A 474 28.78 -9.90 -0.98
C LYS A 474 29.75 -10.96 -1.49
N TYR A 475 30.64 -10.63 -2.43
CA TYR A 475 31.67 -11.54 -2.92
C TYR A 475 32.62 -11.94 -1.80
N GLU A 476 33.18 -10.98 -1.08
CA GLU A 476 34.12 -11.20 0.02
C GLU A 476 33.52 -12.06 1.14
N ILE A 477 32.23 -11.89 1.42
CA ILE A 477 31.54 -12.66 2.46
C ILE A 477 31.24 -14.09 2.00
N ARG A 478 30.82 -14.27 0.74
CA ARG A 478 30.22 -15.54 0.29
C ARG A 478 31.19 -16.47 -0.40
N ALA A 479 32.17 -15.93 -1.14
CA ALA A 479 33.13 -16.75 -1.88
C ALA A 479 33.93 -17.70 -0.95
N PRO A 480 34.40 -17.28 0.25
CA PRO A 480 35.09 -18.19 1.16
C PRO A 480 34.19 -19.30 1.70
N LEU A 481 32.92 -18.98 2.02
CA LEU A 481 31.96 -19.95 2.57
C LEU A 481 31.62 -21.06 1.59
N GLN A 482 31.44 -20.70 0.32
CA GLN A 482 31.11 -21.69 -0.70
C GLN A 482 32.34 -22.44 -1.20
N GLY A 483 33.52 -21.80 -1.23
CA GLY A 483 34.78 -22.46 -1.59
C GLY A 483 35.22 -23.57 -0.62
N LEU A 484 34.73 -23.56 0.62
CA LEU A 484 34.98 -24.61 1.62
C LEU A 484 34.08 -25.85 1.47
N GLY A 485 32.95 -25.75 0.75
CA GLY A 485 31.94 -26.82 0.69
C GLY A 485 31.57 -27.30 -0.72
N ALA A 486 31.64 -26.42 -1.72
CA ALA A 486 31.48 -26.79 -3.13
C ALA A 486 32.88 -26.99 -3.69
N GLY A 487 33.23 -28.22 -4.07
CA GLY A 487 34.51 -28.54 -4.68
C GLY A 487 34.78 -27.63 -5.87
N VAL A 488 35.49 -26.51 -5.64
CA VAL A 488 36.09 -25.67 -6.66
C VAL A 488 36.99 -26.63 -7.42
N GLN A 489 36.50 -27.12 -8.55
CA GLN A 489 37.22 -28.10 -9.35
C GLN A 489 38.59 -27.50 -9.65
N SER A 490 39.61 -28.10 -9.04
CA SER A 490 41.00 -27.66 -9.09
C SER A 490 41.48 -27.77 -10.53
N GLY A 491 41.38 -26.69 -11.29
CA GLY A 491 41.95 -26.63 -12.64
C GLY A 491 41.39 -25.57 -13.59
N GLY A 492 40.21 -24.99 -13.34
CA GLY A 492 39.56 -24.07 -14.29
C GLY A 492 39.31 -22.65 -13.79
N LYS A 493 39.31 -21.67 -14.70
CA LYS A 493 38.80 -20.33 -14.41
C LYS A 493 37.29 -20.37 -14.29
N GLN A 494 36.77 -19.81 -13.20
CA GLN A 494 35.34 -19.76 -12.92
C GLN A 494 34.88 -18.31 -12.78
N VAL A 495 33.62 -18.07 -13.13
CA VAL A 495 32.91 -16.81 -12.95
C VAL A 495 31.91 -16.97 -11.81
N ALA A 496 32.00 -16.10 -10.81
CA ALA A 496 31.01 -16.05 -9.74
C ALA A 496 29.77 -15.33 -10.24
N ILE A 497 28.59 -15.95 -10.15
CA ILE A 497 27.33 -15.37 -10.59
C ILE A 497 26.45 -15.19 -9.36
N MET A 498 25.93 -13.99 -9.18
CA MET A 498 25.10 -13.65 -8.02
C MET A 498 23.86 -12.89 -8.43
N ASP A 499 22.70 -13.46 -8.11
CA ASP A 499 21.43 -12.75 -8.20
C ASP A 499 21.24 -11.88 -6.96
N MET A 500 21.21 -10.57 -7.15
CA MET A 500 21.08 -9.62 -6.04
C MET A 500 19.67 -9.61 -5.43
N THR A 501 18.69 -10.20 -6.11
CA THR A 501 17.33 -10.41 -5.58
C THR A 501 17.20 -11.69 -4.76
N SER A 502 18.08 -12.67 -4.95
CA SER A 502 18.17 -13.87 -4.12
C SER A 502 19.26 -13.71 -3.06
N PRO A 503 18.91 -13.54 -1.76
CA PRO A 503 19.90 -13.22 -0.74
C PRO A 503 20.89 -14.35 -0.42
N LEU A 504 20.69 -15.57 -0.94
CA LEU A 504 21.36 -16.78 -0.43
C LEU A 504 22.26 -17.52 -1.44
N GLU A 505 22.16 -17.27 -2.74
CA GLU A 505 22.83 -18.12 -3.75
C GLU A 505 23.85 -17.34 -4.59
N MET A 506 25.13 -17.69 -4.40
CA MET A 506 26.20 -17.48 -5.38
C MET A 506 26.45 -18.80 -6.09
N LYS A 507 26.71 -18.74 -7.39
CA LYS A 507 27.03 -19.89 -8.26
C LYS A 507 28.39 -19.68 -8.88
N PHE A 508 29.09 -20.75 -9.20
CA PHE A 508 30.32 -20.70 -9.98
C PHE A 508 30.09 -21.43 -11.30
N GLU A 509 30.33 -20.75 -12.41
CA GLU A 509 30.23 -21.32 -13.76
C GLU A 509 31.62 -21.31 -14.39
N MET A 510 31.98 -22.35 -15.14
CA MET A 510 33.27 -22.39 -15.85
C MET A 510 33.32 -21.24 -16.85
N LEU A 511 34.48 -20.60 -17.03
CA LEU A 511 34.61 -19.40 -17.86
C LEU A 511 34.09 -19.63 -19.29
N ASP A 512 34.39 -20.79 -19.89
CA ASP A 512 33.93 -21.10 -21.25
C ASP A 512 32.41 -21.34 -21.34
N GLU A 513 31.81 -21.93 -20.30
CA GLU A 513 30.35 -22.06 -20.18
C GLU A 513 29.69 -20.68 -20.02
N PHE A 514 30.24 -19.84 -19.15
CA PHE A 514 29.78 -18.46 -18.96
C PHE A 514 29.89 -17.64 -20.25
N ILE A 515 30.98 -17.79 -21.01
CA ILE A 515 31.12 -17.13 -22.32
C ILE A 515 30.05 -17.62 -23.27
N LYS A 516 29.83 -18.94 -23.35
CA LYS A 516 28.81 -19.53 -24.21
C LYS A 516 27.41 -19.01 -23.87
N SER A 517 27.06 -18.91 -22.58
CA SER A 517 25.75 -18.47 -22.11
C SER A 517 25.52 -16.96 -22.21
N SER A 518 26.54 -16.14 -21.90
CA SER A 518 26.40 -14.67 -21.88
C SER A 518 26.69 -14.00 -23.23
N SER A 519 27.46 -14.62 -24.13
CA SER A 519 27.95 -13.98 -25.36
C SER A 519 26.86 -13.43 -26.28
N SER A 520 25.71 -14.11 -26.37
CA SER A 520 24.55 -13.71 -27.18
C SER A 520 23.74 -12.57 -26.55
N LEU A 521 23.86 -12.37 -25.24
CA LEU A 521 23.19 -11.32 -24.48
C LEU A 521 23.94 -9.99 -24.55
N ILE A 522 25.23 -10.00 -24.90
CA ILE A 522 26.06 -8.79 -24.99
C ILE A 522 25.71 -8.00 -26.26
N PRO A 523 25.27 -6.72 -26.13
CA PRO A 523 25.03 -5.88 -27.30
C PRO A 523 26.29 -5.72 -28.16
N LYS A 524 26.14 -5.68 -29.49
CA LYS A 524 27.27 -5.61 -30.45
C LYS A 524 28.28 -4.51 -30.10
N TYR A 525 27.82 -3.32 -29.71
CA TYR A 525 28.67 -2.18 -29.35
C TYR A 525 29.46 -2.36 -28.03
N LYS A 526 29.09 -3.33 -27.18
CA LYS A 526 29.82 -3.70 -25.95
C LYS A 526 30.70 -4.92 -26.12
N LYS A 527 30.62 -5.62 -27.26
CA LYS A 527 31.29 -6.91 -27.48
C LYS A 527 32.81 -6.82 -27.36
N LYS A 528 33.42 -5.75 -27.87
CA LYS A 528 34.86 -5.49 -27.72
C LYS A 528 35.26 -5.43 -26.25
N ARG A 529 34.60 -4.56 -25.46
CA ARG A 529 34.89 -4.40 -24.02
C ARG A 529 34.63 -5.68 -23.22
N TYR A 530 33.61 -6.45 -23.58
CA TYR A 530 33.36 -7.76 -23.00
C TYR A 530 34.51 -8.73 -23.28
N ASN A 531 34.93 -8.85 -24.55
CA ASN A 531 36.05 -9.71 -24.94
C ASN A 531 37.36 -9.29 -24.27
N ASP A 532 37.63 -7.98 -24.16
CA ASP A 532 38.81 -7.43 -23.49
C ASP A 532 38.84 -7.83 -22.00
N LEU A 533 37.67 -7.80 -21.34
CA LEU A 533 37.53 -8.18 -19.93
C LEU A 533 37.78 -9.68 -19.74
N ILE A 534 37.20 -10.52 -20.61
CA ILE A 534 37.41 -11.96 -20.63
C ILE A 534 38.87 -12.31 -20.90
N ALA A 535 39.52 -11.64 -21.86
CA ALA A 535 40.93 -11.84 -22.18
C ALA A 535 41.82 -11.52 -20.98
N ARG A 536 41.65 -10.34 -20.34
CA ARG A 536 42.38 -10.01 -19.11
C ARG A 536 42.17 -11.03 -18.00
N PHE A 537 40.92 -11.49 -17.82
CA PHE A 537 40.64 -12.52 -16.85
C PHE A 537 41.26 -13.86 -17.23
N ARG A 538 41.45 -14.19 -18.51
CA ARG A 538 42.14 -15.39 -19.00
C ARG A 538 43.67 -15.28 -18.87
N ASP A 539 44.23 -14.11 -19.10
CA ASP A 539 45.68 -13.87 -19.07
C ASP A 539 46.23 -13.71 -17.64
N SER A 540 45.38 -13.44 -16.65
CA SER A 540 45.77 -13.30 -15.23
C SER A 540 46.27 -14.59 -14.55
N GLN A 541 46.43 -15.70 -15.30
CA GLN A 541 47.06 -16.93 -14.80
C GLN A 541 48.49 -16.97 -15.32
N THR A 542 49.41 -16.42 -14.54
CA THR A 542 50.81 -16.83 -14.66
C THR A 542 50.94 -18.09 -13.81
N THR A 543 50.95 -19.26 -14.45
CA THR A 543 51.61 -20.43 -13.87
C THR A 543 53.09 -20.08 -13.75
N LEU A 544 53.47 -19.59 -12.57
CA LEU A 544 54.86 -19.68 -12.15
C LEU A 544 55.07 -21.15 -11.81
N GLU A 545 55.67 -21.89 -12.73
CA GLU A 545 56.33 -23.13 -12.38
C GLU A 545 57.50 -22.71 -11.48
N ASP A 546 57.34 -22.88 -10.17
CA ASP A 546 58.48 -22.77 -9.27
C ASP A 546 59.45 -23.91 -9.64
N ASP A 547 60.74 -23.59 -9.81
CA ASP A 547 61.81 -24.52 -10.25
C ASP A 547 61.91 -25.81 -9.39
N ASP A 548 61.28 -25.83 -8.21
CA ASP A 548 61.25 -26.97 -7.27
C ASP A 548 60.17 -28.02 -7.57
N GLY A 549 59.37 -27.87 -8.64
CA GLY A 549 58.36 -28.86 -9.05
C GLY A 549 57.17 -28.98 -8.09
N SER A 550 57.13 -28.21 -6.99
CA SER A 550 55.94 -28.04 -6.17
C SER A 550 55.02 -27.03 -6.83
N ALA A 551 54.01 -27.52 -7.54
CA ALA A 551 52.92 -26.69 -8.05
C ALA A 551 52.06 -26.17 -6.88
N GLU A 552 52.58 -25.23 -6.09
CA GLU A 552 51.73 -24.39 -5.26
C GLU A 552 50.93 -23.51 -6.22
N SER A 553 49.70 -23.95 -6.50
CA SER A 553 48.69 -23.16 -7.20
C SER A 553 48.47 -21.86 -6.44
N ARG A 554 49.27 -20.82 -6.73
CA ARG A 554 48.96 -19.44 -6.35
C ARG A 554 47.62 -19.13 -7.00
N PHE A 555 46.58 -19.07 -6.18
CA PHE A 555 45.26 -18.63 -6.61
C PHE A 555 45.43 -17.33 -7.40
N SER A 556 45.03 -17.30 -8.68
CA SER A 556 45.20 -16.12 -9.53
C SER A 556 44.74 -14.86 -8.80
N ASP A 557 45.45 -13.74 -8.88
CA ASP A 557 45.02 -12.54 -8.13
C ASP A 557 43.72 -11.93 -8.65
N SER A 558 43.26 -12.35 -9.84
CA SER A 558 42.00 -11.87 -10.41
C SER A 558 40.81 -12.79 -10.13
N ARG A 559 39.62 -12.20 -10.01
CA ARG A 559 38.32 -12.88 -9.92
C ARG A 559 37.31 -12.20 -10.83
N LEU A 560 36.53 -12.98 -11.56
CA LEU A 560 35.47 -12.45 -12.42
C LEU A 560 34.11 -12.75 -11.79
N MET A 561 33.26 -11.73 -11.66
CA MET A 561 31.93 -11.85 -11.08
C MET A 561 30.86 -11.17 -11.92
N ASP A 562 29.71 -11.82 -12.11
CA ASP A 562 28.50 -11.23 -12.69
C ASP A 562 27.42 -11.01 -11.62
N GLY A 563 27.20 -9.74 -11.24
CA GLY A 563 26.14 -9.34 -10.32
C GLY A 563 24.87 -8.96 -11.08
N ILE A 564 23.76 -9.65 -10.81
CA ILE A 564 22.50 -9.48 -11.52
C ILE A 564 21.53 -8.68 -10.65
N PHE A 565 21.11 -7.51 -11.14
CA PHE A 565 20.08 -6.68 -10.51
C PHE A 565 18.80 -6.73 -11.35
N ARG A 566 17.65 -6.92 -10.71
CA ARG A 566 16.36 -6.90 -11.41
C ARG A 566 15.92 -5.46 -11.68
N PHE A 567 15.62 -5.16 -12.94
CA PHE A 567 15.13 -3.86 -13.40
C PHE A 567 13.88 -4.06 -14.27
N GLY A 568 12.72 -4.23 -13.61
CA GLY A 568 11.46 -4.54 -14.27
C GLY A 568 11.48 -5.94 -14.90
N GLU A 569 11.30 -5.98 -16.23
CA GLU A 569 11.37 -7.19 -17.07
C GLU A 569 12.78 -7.46 -17.61
N LEU A 570 13.77 -6.67 -17.19
CA LEU A 570 15.16 -6.84 -17.59
C LEU A 570 16.02 -7.20 -16.39
N ASN A 571 17.05 -7.99 -16.65
CA ASN A 571 18.15 -8.21 -15.73
C ASN A 571 19.30 -7.28 -16.12
N ALA A 572 19.72 -6.41 -15.19
CA ALA A 572 20.90 -5.58 -15.31
C ALA A 572 22.09 -6.36 -14.76
N HIS A 573 22.95 -6.83 -15.66
CA HIS A 573 24.19 -7.52 -15.35
C HIS A 573 25.30 -6.51 -15.14
N LEU A 574 26.04 -6.66 -14.04
CA LEU A 574 27.25 -5.91 -13.74
C LEU A 574 28.39 -6.92 -13.61
N LEU A 575 29.07 -7.13 -14.74
CA LEU A 575 30.25 -8.00 -14.83
C LEU A 575 31.48 -7.22 -14.35
N VAL A 576 32.16 -7.73 -13.34
CA VAL A 576 33.24 -7.05 -12.62
C VAL A 576 34.47 -7.95 -12.55
N LEU A 577 35.61 -7.42 -12.98
CA LEU A 577 36.90 -8.03 -12.75
C LEU A 577 37.49 -7.42 -11.48
N PHE A 578 37.62 -8.25 -10.45
CA PHE A 578 38.32 -7.92 -9.22
C PHE A 578 39.78 -8.32 -9.33
N ARG A 579 40.65 -7.52 -8.72
CA ARG A 579 42.05 -7.87 -8.47
C ARG A 579 42.29 -7.82 -6.98
N ARG A 580 42.91 -8.86 -6.43
CA ARG A 580 43.30 -8.90 -5.03
C ARG A 580 44.38 -7.86 -4.79
N SER A 581 44.12 -6.92 -3.88
CA SER A 581 45.02 -5.80 -3.57
C SER A 581 45.86 -6.06 -2.32
N ARG A 582 45.49 -7.08 -1.53
CA ARG A 582 46.22 -7.49 -0.33
C ARG A 582 46.60 -8.96 -0.38
N GLU A 583 47.89 -9.22 -0.28
CA GLU A 583 48.46 -10.55 0.01
C GLU A 583 48.16 -10.94 1.47
N ARG A 584 46.89 -11.21 1.79
CA ARG A 584 46.58 -12.06 2.94
C ARG A 584 46.69 -13.49 2.46
N GLY A 585 47.90 -14.05 2.47
CA GLY A 585 48.07 -15.48 2.27
C GLY A 585 47.13 -16.22 3.22
N LEU A 586 46.14 -16.97 2.70
CA LEU A 586 45.35 -17.91 3.50
C LEU A 586 46.28 -18.98 4.12
N SER A 587 47.44 -19.19 3.50
CA SER A 587 48.58 -19.97 4.00
C SER A 587 49.29 -19.36 5.21
N GLY A 588 49.17 -18.04 5.44
CA GLY A 588 49.77 -17.33 6.57
C GLY A 588 48.82 -17.06 7.74
N LEU A 589 47.53 -17.43 7.62
CA LEU A 589 46.61 -17.31 8.74
C LEU A 589 46.99 -18.31 9.82
N ASN A 590 47.48 -17.80 10.95
CA ASN A 590 47.73 -18.64 12.11
C ASN A 590 46.40 -19.31 12.56
N PRO A 591 46.45 -20.41 13.31
CA PRO A 591 45.24 -21.12 13.77
C PRO A 591 44.24 -20.22 14.49
N HIS A 592 44.73 -19.16 15.16
CA HIS A 592 43.88 -18.20 15.85
C HIS A 592 43.08 -17.32 14.88
N GLN A 593 43.67 -16.87 13.77
CA GLN A 593 42.99 -16.09 12.73
C GLN A 593 42.02 -16.96 11.92
N LYS A 594 42.33 -18.24 11.73
CA LYS A 594 41.37 -19.22 11.17
C LYS A 594 40.17 -19.41 12.09
N ASN A 595 40.41 -19.48 13.40
CA ASN A 595 39.35 -19.57 14.40
C ASN A 595 38.53 -18.26 14.49
N GLU A 596 39.15 -17.08 14.45
CA GLU A 596 38.41 -15.80 14.36
C GLU A 596 37.57 -15.72 13.09
N LEU A 597 38.09 -16.16 11.94
CA LEU A 597 37.33 -16.22 10.71
C LEU A 597 36.15 -17.18 10.84
N ASN A 598 36.36 -18.38 11.41
CA ASN A 598 35.29 -19.36 11.65
C ASN A 598 34.25 -18.86 12.67
N GLN A 599 34.67 -18.08 13.66
CA GLN A 599 33.80 -17.49 14.69
C GLN A 599 33.01 -16.28 14.14
N LEU A 600 33.63 -15.45 13.30
CA LEU A 600 32.94 -14.43 12.48
C LEU A 600 31.90 -15.06 11.55
N ILE A 601 32.21 -16.24 10.99
CA ILE A 601 31.28 -17.04 10.18
C ILE A 601 30.12 -17.57 11.05
N SER A 602 30.38 -18.04 12.28
CA SER A 602 29.35 -18.60 13.18
C SER A 602 28.42 -17.56 13.77
N ASP A 603 28.93 -16.37 14.09
CA ASP A 603 28.17 -15.32 14.76
C ASP A 603 27.25 -14.53 13.81
N GLY A 604 27.28 -14.88 12.52
CA GLY A 604 26.58 -14.16 11.47
C GLY A 604 27.23 -12.81 11.20
N PHE A 605 27.89 -12.69 10.05
CA PHE A 605 28.58 -11.48 9.56
C PHE A 605 27.74 -10.17 9.48
N LEU A 606 26.50 -10.16 9.98
CA LEU A 606 25.65 -8.98 10.12
C LEU A 606 26.25 -7.87 11.01
N ASN A 607 27.24 -8.21 11.86
CA ASN A 607 27.92 -7.24 12.73
C ASN A 607 29.19 -6.60 12.12
N HIS A 608 29.56 -6.96 10.88
CA HIS A 608 30.75 -6.40 10.25
C HIS A 608 30.45 -4.97 9.74
N ASP A 609 30.92 -3.95 10.45
CA ASP A 609 30.75 -2.55 10.05
C ASP A 609 31.50 -2.29 8.73
N PRO A 610 30.79 -2.09 7.59
CA PRO A 610 31.43 -1.87 6.29
C PRO A 610 32.21 -0.55 6.25
N LYS A 611 32.05 0.33 7.25
CA LYS A 611 32.84 1.57 7.36
C LYS A 611 34.25 1.33 7.91
N LYS A 612 34.49 0.20 8.59
CA LYS A 612 35.79 -0.10 9.23
C LYS A 612 36.63 -1.10 8.44
N ALA A 613 35.98 -1.96 7.66
CA ALA A 613 36.66 -2.95 6.84
C ALA A 613 37.16 -2.34 5.53
N LYS A 614 38.45 -2.46 5.24
CA LYS A 614 38.99 -2.21 3.89
C LYS A 614 38.91 -3.53 3.11
N SER A 615 38.30 -3.47 1.92
CA SER A 615 38.23 -4.60 0.96
C SER A 615 39.63 -5.16 0.66
N ASP A 616 39.73 -6.47 0.50
CA ASP A 616 40.93 -7.19 0.04
C ASP A 616 41.03 -7.23 -1.49
N PHE A 617 40.00 -6.73 -2.18
CA PHE A 617 39.94 -6.62 -3.63
C PHE A 617 39.72 -5.18 -4.11
N ASP A 618 40.36 -4.85 -5.21
CA ASP A 618 40.10 -3.64 -6.01
C ASP A 618 39.30 -4.00 -7.26
N VAL A 619 38.44 -3.07 -7.70
CA VAL A 619 37.72 -3.19 -8.97
C VAL A 619 38.64 -2.75 -10.09
N GLU A 620 39.15 -3.70 -10.89
CA GLU A 620 40.01 -3.38 -12.03
C GLU A 620 39.19 -2.81 -13.19
N CYS A 621 38.12 -3.51 -13.57
CA CYS A 621 37.19 -3.03 -14.57
C CYS A 621 35.79 -3.61 -14.39
N SER A 622 34.80 -2.96 -14.98
CA SER A 622 33.42 -3.46 -14.99
C SER A 622 32.70 -3.15 -16.29
N LEU A 623 31.72 -3.99 -16.62
CA LEU A 623 30.84 -3.87 -17.78
C LEU A 623 29.39 -4.05 -17.31
N VAL A 624 28.53 -3.08 -17.64
CA VAL A 624 27.09 -3.20 -17.45
C VAL A 624 26.45 -3.65 -18.76
N TYR A 625 25.57 -4.64 -18.73
CA TYR A 625 24.72 -5.01 -19.86
C TYR A 625 23.34 -5.45 -19.37
N PHE A 626 22.38 -5.55 -20.28
CA PHE A 626 21.01 -5.95 -19.95
C PHE A 626 20.65 -7.22 -20.71
N SER A 627 19.93 -8.11 -20.06
CA SER A 627 19.31 -9.27 -20.69
C SER A 627 17.79 -9.27 -20.40
N PRO A 628 16.97 -9.88 -21.26
CA PRO A 628 15.58 -10.15 -20.93
C PRO A 628 15.49 -10.97 -19.65
N PHE A 629 14.49 -10.73 -18.82
CA PHE A 629 14.15 -11.63 -17.73
C PHE A 629 13.69 -12.96 -18.32
N ILE A 630 14.60 -13.91 -18.40
CA ILE A 630 14.25 -15.31 -18.61
C ILE A 630 13.83 -15.78 -17.23
N ASP A 631 12.56 -16.12 -17.07
CA ASP A 631 12.04 -16.78 -15.87
C ASP A 631 12.69 -18.16 -15.79
N THR A 632 13.96 -18.19 -15.35
CA THR A 632 14.62 -19.43 -14.99
C THR A 632 13.79 -19.94 -13.83
N GLN A 633 13.03 -21.03 -14.06
CA GLN A 633 12.26 -21.70 -13.01
C GLN A 633 13.05 -21.70 -11.70
N PRO A 634 12.39 -21.51 -10.54
CA PRO A 634 13.06 -21.59 -9.25
C PRO A 634 13.91 -22.86 -9.24
N PHE A 635 15.21 -22.65 -9.05
CA PHE A 635 16.30 -23.61 -9.12
C PHE A 635 15.84 -25.03 -8.74
N LYS A 636 15.61 -25.88 -9.75
CA LYS A 636 15.57 -27.33 -9.49
C LYS A 636 16.96 -27.72 -9.04
N THR A 637 17.09 -28.02 -7.75
CA THR A 637 18.26 -28.63 -7.14
C THR A 637 18.72 -29.81 -8.00
N TRP A 638 19.90 -29.67 -8.62
CA TRP A 638 20.62 -30.79 -9.20
C TRP A 638 21.24 -31.62 -8.06
N THR A 639 20.42 -32.38 -7.35
CA THR A 639 20.87 -33.47 -6.48
C THR A 639 20.46 -34.79 -7.10
N ARG A 640 21.30 -35.31 -8.00
CA ARG A 640 21.37 -36.74 -8.32
C ARG A 640 22.79 -37.11 -8.76
N ALA A 641 23.72 -37.03 -7.82
CA ALA A 641 24.85 -37.95 -7.85
C ALA A 641 24.31 -39.32 -7.44
N LYS A 642 24.17 -40.23 -8.41
CA LYS A 642 24.00 -41.65 -8.14
C LYS A 642 25.31 -42.15 -7.54
N TYR A 643 25.32 -42.46 -6.25
CA TYR A 643 26.27 -43.43 -5.73
C TYR A 643 25.85 -44.81 -6.25
N PRO A 644 26.72 -45.58 -6.93
CA PRO A 644 26.48 -47.00 -7.12
C PRO A 644 26.65 -47.69 -5.77
N ILE A 645 25.62 -48.40 -5.33
CA ILE A 645 25.78 -49.46 -4.33
C ILE A 645 26.40 -50.62 -5.09
N GLY A 646 27.65 -50.92 -4.73
CA GLY A 646 28.43 -52.10 -5.07
C GLY A 646 29.47 -52.26 -3.98
#